data_AF-A0AAU3CEI0-F1
#
_entry.id   AF-A0AAU3CEI0-F1
#
_cell.length_a   1.000
_cell.length_b   1.000
_cell.length_c   1.000
_cell.angle_alpha   90.00
_cell.angle_beta   90.00
_cell.angle_gamma   90.00
#
_symmetry.space_group_name_H-M   'P 1'
#
loop_
_entity.id
_entity.type
_entity.pdbx_description
1 polymer ?
#
loop_
_entity_poly.entity_id
_entity_poly.type
_entity_poly.pdbx_seq_one_letter_code
_entity_poly.pdbx_strand_id
1 'polypeptide(L)'
;MSQSPSAANAMTASDARRDLYGLVKNAEDDGITTLIHKREDRALLAPLDRFPAGRKADAFPSWTLSAAQKEFGTLISRAANGEPQVLRRNSTPVAVLLPADADSIALSPDTVAHPGAAPAGGAVNSQPSPSRERGRRLATLGDAIGEVLSSGPAPRLSFGLAGLDEATGGLHPGRLVLVAAEPQVGGSLIGLAVARHTALVANGRVLYAASGPNSADITRRIIAAEADGDYARLKTGVLTPHEQEVVERLRRAPLLIDDGSDLTAEAIADTAPLADDLALVVVDRLQRARNPRLPLSGENLPEASQVLRELARTLQVPVLAVLDTDDPAIVNLLDADVILTLTTLPGQQVTTVTVAERDLGIIGSTSLRPDLAHARFLDTTPTAPATGTHAPADAVPDLVGTPADRELADAALPFTSGAIKGLPAEATRLLAALRTALAGGQVKDLDELRAPLQAMATAGLHLPDSDVGRRLAAALHAYSTPAPTDSTAQPDAPAARPAAGSGTAPDDAGDDARRDDDDGLVPGDEEDEPEGAVFPALRILKDAVGRSKMHPIPVIRSEEREDGPWPLISEDMAGEPSWVHPDVTSSRVAHIRDNGKRVRRDQLDVPASFGDGVMCLIDRNGSYPSACSAVPLAPNKLLHTGPLDAFDKTQAGIYLIGIPEWNHPDMPHPLGRLIDRPDDEGRVWVTTPHIKQLERLVRDGHLTAPVTIHDSWTGKANESLFKPFYAAAREARTELVQVGGEPYKNYKTRLSIALRLLWPKRPESRSPFWRPDWRMSMVAEASVRHWTVAFKAVQEGHRLIALRNVDAAIFWTPQDTPPGTYRIGTGFGEVKAKFIQRGEFIPEGDD
;
A
#
# COMPACT_ATOMS: atom_id res chain seq x y z
N MET A 1 -22.27 -4.60 0.75
CA MET A 1 -23.54 -5.19 0.28
C MET A 1 -24.07 -4.35 -0.87
N SER A 2 -23.71 -4.67 -2.11
CA SER A 2 -24.29 -4.02 -3.30
C SER A 2 -25.30 -4.99 -3.90
N GLN A 3 -26.58 -4.77 -3.61
CA GLN A 3 -27.67 -5.58 -4.15
C GLN A 3 -27.66 -5.46 -5.68
N SER A 4 -27.49 -6.58 -6.39
CA SER A 4 -27.94 -6.66 -7.78
C SER A 4 -29.44 -6.33 -7.80
N PRO A 5 -29.95 -5.46 -8.69
CA PRO A 5 -31.36 -5.14 -8.73
C PRO A 5 -32.13 -6.43 -9.04
N SER A 6 -32.82 -6.94 -8.02
CA SER A 6 -33.86 -7.95 -8.14
C SER A 6 -34.87 -7.49 -9.20
N ALA A 7 -35.45 -8.43 -9.95
CA ALA A 7 -36.50 -8.19 -10.94
C ALA A 7 -37.78 -7.51 -10.39
N ALA A 8 -37.77 -7.06 -9.13
CA ALA A 8 -38.84 -6.36 -8.43
C ALA A 8 -38.93 -4.84 -8.73
N ASN A 9 -37.95 -4.22 -9.38
CA ASN A 9 -37.88 -2.75 -9.59
C ASN A 9 -37.88 -2.30 -11.07
N ALA A 10 -38.46 -3.07 -11.99
CA ALA A 10 -38.64 -2.62 -13.38
C ALA A 10 -39.76 -1.56 -13.44
N MET A 11 -39.47 -0.39 -13.99
CA MET A 11 -40.43 0.72 -14.07
C MET A 11 -40.90 0.96 -15.50
N THR A 12 -42.19 1.28 -15.67
CA THR A 12 -42.73 1.63 -16.99
C THR A 12 -42.13 2.95 -17.48
N ALA A 13 -41.95 3.10 -18.79
CA ALA A 13 -41.45 4.36 -19.37
C ALA A 13 -42.30 5.59 -19.01
N SER A 14 -43.61 5.40 -18.75
CA SER A 14 -44.51 6.46 -18.31
C SER A 14 -44.23 6.91 -16.88
N ASP A 15 -44.01 5.95 -15.97
CA ASP A 15 -43.65 6.26 -14.58
C ASP A 15 -42.23 6.80 -14.48
N ALA A 16 -41.29 6.24 -15.24
CA ALA A 16 -39.91 6.71 -15.31
C ALA A 16 -39.80 8.13 -15.87
N ARG A 17 -40.64 8.49 -16.84
CA ARG A 17 -40.75 9.85 -17.34
C ARG A 17 -41.26 10.81 -16.27
N ARG A 18 -42.23 10.39 -15.46
CA ARG A 18 -42.80 11.21 -14.37
C ARG A 18 -41.80 11.44 -13.23
N ASP A 19 -40.93 10.45 -12.96
CA ASP A 19 -39.93 10.49 -11.88
C ASP A 19 -38.47 10.67 -12.37
N LEU A 20 -38.26 11.19 -13.59
CA LEU A 20 -36.94 11.25 -14.21
C LEU A 20 -35.87 11.93 -13.32
N TYR A 21 -36.23 13.02 -12.64
CA TYR A 21 -35.30 13.75 -11.78
C TYR A 21 -34.92 12.94 -10.53
N GLY A 22 -35.85 12.18 -9.96
CA GLY A 22 -35.59 11.29 -8.83
C GLY A 22 -34.66 10.15 -9.24
N LEU A 23 -34.90 9.52 -10.40
CA LEU A 23 -34.05 8.45 -10.92
C LEU A 23 -32.63 8.90 -11.21
N VAL A 24 -32.47 10.07 -11.82
CA VAL A 24 -31.14 10.62 -12.11
C VAL A 24 -30.41 10.94 -10.81
N LYS A 25 -31.11 11.43 -9.78
CA LYS A 25 -30.51 11.66 -8.47
C LYS A 25 -30.07 10.34 -7.81
N ASN A 26 -30.90 9.30 -7.83
CA ASN A 26 -30.54 8.00 -7.28
C ASN A 26 -29.37 7.34 -8.03
N ALA A 27 -29.27 7.57 -9.34
CA ALA A 27 -28.11 7.14 -10.12
C ALA A 27 -26.85 7.93 -9.73
N GLU A 28 -26.94 9.25 -9.55
CA GLU A 28 -25.82 10.14 -9.21
C GLU A 28 -25.31 9.96 -7.77
N ASP A 29 -26.22 9.94 -6.80
CA ASP A 29 -25.89 9.94 -5.36
C ASP A 29 -25.68 8.52 -4.82
N ASP A 30 -26.51 7.57 -5.25
CA ASP A 30 -26.58 6.22 -4.67
C ASP A 30 -26.06 5.12 -5.64
N GLY A 31 -25.64 5.50 -6.85
CA GLY A 31 -25.16 4.57 -7.88
C GLY A 31 -26.24 3.60 -8.39
N ILE A 32 -27.53 3.89 -8.12
CA ILE A 32 -28.64 2.98 -8.39
C ILE A 32 -28.94 2.99 -9.89
N THR A 33 -28.85 1.83 -10.52
CA THR A 33 -29.27 1.65 -11.92
C THR A 33 -30.72 1.20 -11.96
N THR A 34 -31.54 1.90 -12.76
CA THR A 34 -32.98 1.60 -12.89
C THR A 34 -33.29 1.02 -14.26
N LEU A 35 -33.96 -0.14 -14.28
CA LEU A 35 -34.44 -0.76 -15.51
C LEU A 35 -35.79 -0.14 -15.92
N ILE A 36 -35.84 0.40 -17.14
CA ILE A 36 -37.01 1.05 -17.71
C ILE A 36 -37.47 0.26 -18.93
N HIS A 37 -38.77 -0.07 -18.98
CA HIS A 37 -39.35 -0.80 -20.11
C HIS A 37 -40.45 -0.01 -20.82
N LYS A 38 -40.45 -0.10 -22.16
CA LYS A 38 -41.45 0.50 -23.06
C LYS A 38 -41.84 -0.52 -24.13
N ARG A 39 -42.96 -1.22 -23.93
CA ARG A 39 -43.34 -2.38 -24.78
C ARG A 39 -42.22 -3.42 -24.79
N GLU A 40 -41.60 -3.68 -25.95
CA GLU A 40 -40.47 -4.60 -26.11
C GLU A 40 -39.10 -3.93 -25.86
N ASP A 41 -39.03 -2.59 -25.89
CA ASP A 41 -37.79 -1.84 -25.66
C ASP A 41 -37.42 -1.82 -24.17
N ARG A 42 -36.15 -2.10 -23.86
CA ARG A 42 -35.60 -2.05 -22.50
C ARG A 42 -34.35 -1.19 -22.46
N ALA A 43 -34.33 -0.20 -21.57
CA ALA A 43 -33.18 0.66 -21.36
C ALA A 43 -32.85 0.77 -19.87
N LEU A 44 -31.57 0.88 -19.55
CA LEU A 44 -31.06 1.12 -18.22
C LEU A 44 -30.75 2.60 -18.05
N LEU A 45 -31.32 3.24 -17.04
CA LEU A 45 -30.84 4.53 -16.56
C LEU A 45 -29.76 4.25 -15.53
N ALA A 46 -28.50 4.57 -15.87
CA ALA A 46 -27.31 4.21 -15.12
C ALA A 46 -26.46 5.44 -14.74
N PRO A 47 -25.67 5.34 -13.65
CA PRO A 47 -24.63 6.33 -13.33
C PRO A 47 -23.61 6.44 -14.46
N LEU A 48 -23.08 7.65 -14.66
CA LEU A 48 -22.04 7.90 -15.67
C LEU A 48 -20.73 7.15 -15.42
N ASP A 49 -20.43 6.75 -14.18
CA ASP A 49 -19.24 5.95 -13.87
C ASP A 49 -19.25 4.59 -14.58
N ARG A 50 -20.44 4.05 -14.90
CA ARG A 50 -20.59 2.83 -15.70
C ARG A 50 -20.42 3.06 -17.21
N PHE A 51 -20.36 4.32 -17.64
CA PHE A 51 -20.14 4.68 -19.03
C PHE A 51 -19.25 5.94 -19.15
N PRO A 52 -17.94 5.83 -18.84
CA PRO A 52 -17.03 6.98 -18.79
C PRO A 52 -16.93 7.74 -20.12
N ALA A 53 -17.15 7.04 -21.24
CA ALA A 53 -17.17 7.64 -22.58
C ALA A 53 -18.27 8.72 -22.75
N GLY A 54 -19.35 8.64 -21.97
CA GLY A 54 -20.43 9.63 -21.96
C GLY A 54 -20.07 10.98 -21.31
N ARG A 55 -18.88 11.09 -20.69
CA ARG A 55 -18.37 12.34 -20.10
C ARG A 55 -17.70 13.26 -21.12
N LYS A 56 -17.30 12.73 -22.27
CA LYS A 56 -16.70 13.53 -23.36
C LYS A 56 -17.80 14.40 -23.98
N ALA A 57 -17.55 15.70 -24.10
CA ALA A 57 -18.43 16.59 -24.85
C ALA A 57 -18.55 16.07 -26.29
N ASP A 58 -19.79 16.01 -26.79
CA ASP A 58 -20.14 15.66 -28.17
C ASP A 58 -19.85 14.23 -28.66
N ALA A 59 -19.43 13.32 -27.76
CA ALA A 59 -19.20 11.91 -28.12
C ALA A 59 -20.49 11.09 -28.32
N PHE A 60 -21.59 11.50 -27.66
CA PHE A 60 -22.89 10.81 -27.72
C PHE A 60 -24.05 11.83 -27.73
N PRO A 61 -25.22 11.46 -28.31
CA PRO A 61 -26.41 12.29 -28.24
C PRO A 61 -26.76 12.66 -26.80
N SER A 62 -26.88 13.95 -26.52
CA SER A 62 -27.07 14.46 -25.16
C SER A 62 -28.28 15.36 -25.04
N TRP A 63 -28.97 15.25 -23.91
CA TRP A 63 -30.27 15.89 -23.70
C TRP A 63 -30.31 16.53 -22.32
N THR A 64 -30.77 17.78 -22.24
CA THR A 64 -31.10 18.36 -20.92
C THR A 64 -32.24 17.57 -20.29
N LEU A 65 -32.27 17.44 -18.96
CA LEU A 65 -33.32 16.66 -18.27
C LEU A 65 -34.75 17.11 -18.66
N SER A 66 -34.96 18.41 -18.89
CA SER A 66 -36.25 18.95 -19.33
C SER A 66 -36.63 18.57 -20.76
N ALA A 67 -35.65 18.48 -21.67
CA ALA A 67 -35.86 17.99 -23.04
C ALA A 67 -36.05 16.47 -23.05
N ALA A 68 -35.21 15.75 -22.31
CA ALA A 68 -35.29 14.30 -22.15
C ALA A 68 -36.65 13.86 -21.60
N GLN A 69 -37.22 14.60 -20.64
CA GLN A 69 -38.53 14.28 -20.09
C GLN A 69 -39.67 14.40 -21.11
N LYS A 70 -39.57 15.25 -22.14
CA LYS A 70 -40.62 15.42 -23.16
C LYS A 70 -40.63 14.26 -24.16
N GLU A 71 -39.45 13.79 -24.54
CA GLU A 71 -39.24 12.74 -25.55
C GLU A 71 -38.74 11.43 -24.95
N PHE A 72 -38.92 11.22 -23.64
CA PHE A 72 -38.27 10.15 -22.89
C PHE A 72 -38.53 8.76 -23.47
N GLY A 73 -39.76 8.52 -23.96
CA GLY A 73 -40.10 7.27 -24.63
C GLY A 73 -39.28 7.03 -25.90
N THR A 74 -38.97 8.06 -26.68
CA THR A 74 -38.14 7.94 -27.89
C THR A 74 -36.69 7.68 -27.51
N LEU A 75 -36.19 8.33 -26.46
CA LEU A 75 -34.83 8.12 -25.95
C LEU A 75 -34.61 6.70 -25.44
N ILE A 76 -35.61 6.11 -24.76
CA ILE A 76 -35.57 4.71 -24.33
C ILE A 76 -35.49 3.78 -25.55
N SER A 77 -36.29 4.02 -26.59
CA SER A 77 -36.24 3.21 -27.82
C SER A 77 -34.89 3.35 -28.53
N ARG A 78 -34.26 4.53 -28.54
CA ARG A 78 -32.90 4.70 -29.12
C ARG A 78 -31.83 4.00 -28.29
N ALA A 79 -31.88 4.15 -26.96
CA ALA A 79 -30.97 3.46 -26.06
C ALA A 79 -31.09 1.93 -26.17
N ALA A 80 -32.32 1.40 -26.25
CA ALA A 80 -32.57 -0.02 -26.46
C ALA A 80 -32.01 -0.54 -27.80
N ASN A 81 -31.95 0.31 -28.83
CA ASN A 81 -31.36 -0.02 -30.14
C ASN A 81 -29.83 0.20 -30.19
N GLY A 82 -29.16 0.34 -29.04
CA GLY A 82 -27.71 0.46 -28.97
C GLY A 82 -27.17 1.88 -29.18
N GLU A 83 -28.01 2.91 -29.12
CA GLU A 83 -27.56 4.31 -29.14
C GLU A 83 -27.64 4.93 -27.73
N PRO A 84 -26.53 4.98 -26.96
CA PRO A 84 -26.52 5.60 -25.64
C PRO A 84 -27.01 7.06 -25.67
N GLN A 85 -27.91 7.41 -24.75
CA GLN A 85 -28.42 8.77 -24.62
C GLN A 85 -27.93 9.40 -23.31
N VAL A 86 -27.09 10.43 -23.39
CA VAL A 86 -26.56 11.10 -22.21
C VAL A 86 -27.57 12.12 -21.68
N LEU A 87 -27.85 12.04 -20.39
CA LEU A 87 -28.72 12.98 -19.68
C LEU A 87 -27.88 14.05 -18.99
N ARG A 88 -28.21 15.33 -19.24
CA ARG A 88 -27.47 16.48 -18.72
C ARG A 88 -28.33 17.34 -17.80
N ARG A 89 -27.72 17.79 -16.70
CA ARG A 89 -28.22 18.90 -15.88
C ARG A 89 -27.48 20.16 -16.34
N ASN A 90 -28.16 21.03 -17.09
CA ASN A 90 -27.55 22.14 -17.83
C ASN A 90 -26.47 21.62 -18.81
N SER A 91 -25.20 21.98 -18.60
CA SER A 91 -24.06 21.54 -19.41
C SER A 91 -23.38 20.27 -18.88
N THR A 92 -23.75 19.79 -17.68
CA THR A 92 -23.05 18.69 -17.02
C THR A 92 -23.75 17.36 -17.28
N PRO A 93 -23.06 16.34 -17.85
CA PRO A 93 -23.56 14.98 -17.89
C PRO A 93 -23.78 14.46 -16.46
N VAL A 94 -24.96 13.88 -16.19
CA VAL A 94 -25.33 13.35 -14.86
C VAL A 94 -25.72 11.87 -14.87
N ALA A 95 -26.30 11.38 -15.97
CA ALA A 95 -26.69 9.97 -16.11
C ALA A 95 -26.69 9.57 -17.59
N VAL A 96 -26.82 8.28 -17.87
CA VAL A 96 -26.89 7.76 -19.24
C VAL A 96 -28.01 6.72 -19.37
N LEU A 97 -28.73 6.75 -20.49
CA LEU A 97 -29.58 5.64 -20.91
C LEU A 97 -28.79 4.69 -21.80
N LEU A 98 -28.73 3.43 -21.41
CA LEU A 98 -28.00 2.36 -22.09
C LEU A 98 -28.98 1.26 -22.51
N PRO A 99 -28.65 0.45 -23.53
CA PRO A 99 -29.39 -0.78 -23.80
C PRO A 99 -29.39 -1.67 -22.56
N ALA A 100 -30.52 -2.32 -22.28
CA ALA A 100 -30.59 -3.26 -21.15
C ALA A 100 -29.99 -4.63 -21.46
N ASP A 101 -29.69 -4.91 -22.73
CA ASP A 101 -29.04 -6.13 -23.18
C ASP A 101 -27.52 -5.90 -23.24
N ALA A 102 -26.79 -6.58 -22.37
CA ALA A 102 -25.39 -6.30 -22.02
C ALA A 102 -24.36 -6.64 -23.10
N ASP A 103 -24.74 -7.24 -24.24
CA ASP A 103 -23.82 -7.68 -25.28
C ASP A 103 -23.56 -6.65 -26.42
N SER A 104 -24.03 -5.41 -26.31
CA SER A 104 -24.00 -4.47 -27.44
C SER A 104 -23.45 -3.07 -27.15
N ILE A 105 -22.20 -2.96 -26.66
CA ILE A 105 -21.37 -1.77 -26.93
C ILE A 105 -19.90 -2.19 -27.17
N ALA A 106 -19.61 -2.68 -28.37
CA ALA A 106 -18.27 -2.66 -28.95
C ALA A 106 -18.18 -1.46 -29.89
N LEU A 107 -17.66 -0.32 -29.41
CA LEU A 107 -17.30 0.81 -30.28
C LEU A 107 -15.88 0.59 -30.79
N SER A 108 -15.77 0.17 -32.06
CA SER A 108 -14.51 0.10 -32.79
C SER A 108 -13.93 1.49 -33.06
N PRO A 109 -12.61 1.70 -32.95
CA PRO A 109 -11.94 2.82 -33.60
C PRO A 109 -11.51 2.38 -35.00
N ASP A 110 -12.05 3.01 -36.06
CA ASP A 110 -11.25 3.53 -37.19
C ASP A 110 -12.09 3.93 -38.43
N THR A 111 -12.03 5.24 -38.70
CA THR A 111 -11.88 5.98 -39.96
C THR A 111 -12.70 5.66 -41.23
N VAL A 112 -13.43 6.71 -41.64
CA VAL A 112 -13.95 7.10 -42.97
C VAL A 112 -13.21 6.52 -44.20
N ALA A 113 -13.93 5.78 -45.06
CA ALA A 113 -14.04 6.00 -46.52
C ALA A 113 -14.92 4.92 -47.20
N HIS A 114 -15.85 5.36 -48.05
CA HIS A 114 -16.57 4.58 -49.08
C HIS A 114 -16.05 5.03 -50.47
N PRO A 115 -16.35 4.37 -51.63
CA PRO A 115 -17.21 3.19 -51.88
C PRO A 115 -16.63 2.14 -52.89
N GLY A 116 -17.26 0.97 -53.03
CA GLY A 116 -17.00 0.08 -54.19
C GLY A 116 -17.59 -1.34 -54.16
N ALA A 117 -18.84 -1.49 -54.64
CA ALA A 117 -19.47 -2.61 -55.37
C ALA A 117 -19.09 -4.11 -55.13
N ALA A 118 -20.10 -4.85 -54.64
CA ALA A 118 -20.67 -6.12 -55.16
C ALA A 118 -19.89 -7.47 -55.10
N PRO A 119 -20.60 -8.62 -55.02
CA PRO A 119 -20.27 -9.73 -54.11
C PRO A 119 -19.95 -11.07 -54.81
N ALA A 120 -19.36 -12.04 -54.10
CA ALA A 120 -19.67 -13.48 -54.22
C ALA A 120 -18.82 -14.37 -53.29
N GLY A 121 -19.50 -15.17 -52.47
CA GLY A 121 -19.28 -16.61 -52.35
C GLY A 121 -18.06 -17.13 -51.59
N GLY A 122 -18.31 -17.87 -50.51
CA GLY A 122 -17.33 -18.83 -49.99
C GLY A 122 -17.50 -19.13 -48.51
N ALA A 123 -18.43 -20.03 -48.19
CA ALA A 123 -18.56 -20.62 -46.86
C ALA A 123 -17.30 -21.41 -46.49
N VAL A 124 -16.71 -21.14 -45.32
CA VAL A 124 -15.88 -22.11 -44.59
C VAL A 124 -16.19 -21.97 -43.09
N ASN A 125 -16.63 -23.10 -42.52
CA ASN A 125 -16.95 -23.28 -41.11
C ASN A 125 -15.79 -22.87 -40.20
N SER A 126 -16.08 -22.03 -39.21
CA SER A 126 -15.35 -21.96 -37.95
C SER A 126 -16.41 -21.84 -36.86
N GLN A 127 -16.52 -22.85 -36.01
CA GLN A 127 -17.39 -22.80 -34.83
C GLN A 127 -16.93 -21.65 -33.92
N PRO A 128 -17.82 -20.75 -33.48
CA PRO A 128 -17.49 -19.80 -32.43
C PRO A 128 -17.49 -20.50 -31.08
N SER A 129 -16.37 -20.41 -30.37
CA SER A 129 -16.22 -20.78 -28.97
C SER A 129 -17.23 -20.03 -28.09
N PRO A 130 -17.80 -20.66 -27.04
CA PRO A 130 -18.89 -20.05 -26.27
C PRO A 130 -18.37 -18.96 -25.34
N SER A 131 -18.77 -17.72 -25.59
CA SER A 131 -18.67 -16.60 -24.64
C SER A 131 -19.49 -16.92 -23.40
N ARG A 132 -18.85 -16.93 -22.22
CA ARG A 132 -19.50 -17.18 -20.93
C ARG A 132 -19.89 -15.85 -20.27
N GLU A 133 -20.99 -15.26 -20.69
CA GLU A 133 -21.82 -14.51 -19.75
C GLU A 133 -22.63 -15.50 -18.91
N ARG A 134 -22.22 -15.78 -17.68
CA ARG A 134 -23.03 -16.57 -16.75
C ARG A 134 -23.91 -15.66 -15.90
N GLY A 135 -25.13 -15.44 -16.36
CA GLY A 135 -26.25 -15.12 -15.47
C GLY A 135 -26.52 -16.26 -14.46
N ARG A 136 -27.42 -16.03 -13.49
CA ARG A 136 -27.83 -17.06 -12.52
C ARG A 136 -28.40 -18.28 -13.26
N ARG A 137 -27.64 -19.38 -13.31
CA ARG A 137 -28.02 -20.63 -14.00
C ARG A 137 -28.62 -21.60 -12.98
N LEU A 138 -29.93 -21.82 -13.05
CA LEU A 138 -30.58 -22.93 -12.35
C LEU A 138 -30.49 -24.16 -13.26
N ALA A 139 -29.66 -25.13 -12.89
CA ALA A 139 -29.59 -26.42 -13.56
C ALA A 139 -30.48 -27.43 -12.81
N THR A 140 -31.23 -28.26 -13.52
CA THR A 140 -31.81 -29.44 -12.88
C THR A 140 -30.72 -30.45 -12.55
N LEU A 141 -30.96 -31.35 -11.60
CA LEU A 141 -30.03 -32.44 -11.31
C LEU A 141 -29.75 -33.29 -12.58
N GLY A 142 -30.76 -33.45 -13.46
CA GLY A 142 -30.59 -34.13 -14.75
C GLY A 142 -29.66 -33.38 -15.70
N ASP A 143 -29.74 -32.05 -15.77
CA ASP A 143 -28.84 -31.23 -16.58
C ASP A 143 -27.40 -31.28 -16.05
N ALA A 144 -27.23 -31.25 -14.72
CA ALA A 144 -25.92 -31.34 -14.07
C ALA A 144 -25.27 -32.72 -14.27
N ILE A 145 -26.05 -33.80 -14.14
CA ILE A 145 -25.59 -35.17 -14.41
C ILE A 145 -25.27 -35.32 -15.91
N GLY A 146 -26.12 -34.79 -16.78
CA GLY A 146 -25.88 -34.76 -18.22
C GLY A 146 -24.58 -34.02 -18.55
N GLU A 147 -24.32 -32.86 -17.95
CA GLU A 147 -23.08 -32.11 -18.14
C GLU A 147 -21.86 -32.91 -17.67
N VAL A 148 -21.91 -33.53 -16.48
CA VAL A 148 -20.80 -34.35 -15.93
C VAL A 148 -20.52 -35.63 -16.73
N LEU A 149 -21.56 -36.27 -17.30
CA LEU A 149 -21.42 -37.52 -18.05
C LEU A 149 -21.15 -37.31 -19.55
N SER A 150 -21.51 -36.14 -20.11
CA SER A 150 -21.35 -35.83 -21.55
C SER A 150 -20.12 -34.99 -21.85
N SER A 151 -19.64 -34.20 -20.90
CA SER A 151 -18.32 -33.58 -21.01
C SER A 151 -17.26 -34.63 -20.67
N GLY A 152 -16.26 -34.81 -21.53
CA GLY A 152 -15.08 -35.60 -21.18
C GLY A 152 -14.42 -35.08 -19.89
N PRO A 153 -13.39 -35.76 -19.34
CA PRO A 153 -12.71 -35.27 -18.15
C PRO A 153 -12.38 -33.79 -18.32
N ALA A 154 -12.91 -32.96 -17.42
CA ALA A 154 -12.79 -31.51 -17.50
C ALA A 154 -11.33 -31.11 -17.75
N PRO A 155 -11.04 -30.04 -18.52
CA PRO A 155 -9.67 -29.59 -18.73
C PRO A 155 -9.03 -29.27 -17.37
N ARG A 156 -7.96 -29.98 -17.05
CA ARG A 156 -7.18 -29.85 -15.80
C ARG A 156 -5.73 -29.59 -16.18
N LEU A 157 -5.07 -28.69 -15.47
CA LEU A 157 -3.63 -28.48 -15.63
C LEU A 157 -2.86 -29.46 -14.73
N SER A 158 -1.70 -29.90 -15.20
CA SER A 158 -0.79 -30.76 -14.45
C SER A 158 0.21 -29.91 -13.67
N PHE A 159 0.60 -30.38 -12.49
CA PHE A 159 1.71 -29.83 -11.70
C PHE A 159 3.08 -30.12 -12.34
N GLY A 160 3.14 -31.02 -13.33
CA GLY A 160 4.39 -31.55 -13.90
C GLY A 160 5.08 -32.58 -13.01
N LEU A 161 4.38 -33.07 -11.97
CA LEU A 161 4.83 -34.06 -10.99
C LEU A 161 3.75 -35.12 -10.87
N ALA A 162 4.03 -36.32 -11.37
CA ALA A 162 3.00 -37.36 -11.53
C ALA A 162 2.39 -37.78 -10.19
N GLY A 163 3.22 -37.87 -9.14
CA GLY A 163 2.74 -38.22 -7.81
C GLY A 163 1.83 -37.15 -7.19
N LEU A 164 2.02 -35.88 -7.56
CA LEU A 164 1.18 -34.78 -7.09
C LEU A 164 -0.11 -34.66 -7.90
N ASP A 165 -0.05 -34.89 -9.22
CA ASP A 165 -1.23 -34.96 -10.08
C ASP A 165 -2.17 -36.10 -9.67
N GLU A 166 -1.63 -37.26 -9.30
CA GLU A 166 -2.41 -38.39 -8.78
C GLU A 166 -3.07 -38.06 -7.43
N ALA A 167 -2.35 -37.42 -6.52
CA ALA A 167 -2.85 -37.08 -5.20
C ALA A 167 -3.87 -35.91 -5.20
N THR A 168 -3.79 -35.00 -6.17
CA THR A 168 -4.65 -33.81 -6.27
C THR A 168 -5.76 -33.94 -7.31
N GLY A 169 -5.62 -34.86 -8.27
CA GLY A 169 -6.43 -34.89 -9.49
C GLY A 169 -6.05 -33.82 -10.52
N GLY A 170 -5.00 -33.03 -10.26
CA GLY A 170 -4.56 -31.89 -11.07
C GLY A 170 -5.19 -30.56 -10.62
N LEU A 171 -4.90 -29.50 -11.38
CA LEU A 171 -5.38 -28.14 -11.13
C LEU A 171 -6.70 -27.88 -11.86
N HIS A 172 -7.72 -27.56 -11.08
CA HIS A 172 -9.06 -27.30 -11.60
C HIS A 172 -9.33 -25.79 -11.79
N PRO A 173 -9.88 -25.38 -12.94
CA PRO A 173 -10.40 -24.04 -13.17
C PRO A 173 -11.33 -23.54 -12.04
N GLY A 174 -11.19 -22.28 -11.64
CA GLY A 174 -12.08 -21.69 -10.65
C GLY A 174 -11.74 -21.98 -9.19
N ARG A 175 -10.62 -22.66 -8.92
CA ARG A 175 -10.16 -23.00 -7.56
C ARG A 175 -8.89 -22.25 -7.19
N LEU A 176 -8.80 -21.85 -5.93
CA LEU A 176 -7.58 -21.39 -5.28
C LEU A 176 -6.86 -22.59 -4.62
N VAL A 177 -5.62 -22.84 -5.03
CA VAL A 177 -4.74 -23.86 -4.46
C VAL A 177 -3.64 -23.18 -3.66
N LEU A 178 -3.50 -23.55 -2.39
CA LEU A 178 -2.49 -22.99 -1.49
C LEU A 178 -1.37 -24.00 -1.27
N VAL A 179 -0.12 -23.60 -1.51
CA VAL A 179 1.08 -24.40 -1.19
C VAL A 179 1.69 -23.85 0.09
N ALA A 180 1.45 -24.52 1.21
CA ALA A 180 1.96 -24.16 2.53
C ALA A 180 3.28 -24.90 2.81
N ALA A 181 4.37 -24.15 2.96
CA ALA A 181 5.69 -24.72 3.20
C ALA A 181 6.54 -23.78 4.05
N GLU A 182 7.18 -24.30 5.10
CA GLU A 182 8.18 -23.54 5.86
C GLU A 182 9.35 -23.08 4.94
N PRO A 183 10.07 -22.00 5.31
CA PRO A 183 11.21 -21.54 4.54
C PRO A 183 12.22 -22.66 4.33
N GLN A 184 12.87 -22.68 3.16
CA GLN A 184 13.87 -23.68 2.76
C GLN A 184 13.32 -25.08 2.39
N VAL A 185 12.04 -25.37 2.63
CA VAL A 185 11.41 -26.64 2.18
C VAL A 185 11.21 -26.68 0.67
N GLY A 186 11.02 -25.50 0.05
CA GLY A 186 10.97 -25.38 -1.42
C GLY A 186 9.57 -25.14 -2.01
N GLY A 187 8.61 -24.59 -1.27
CA GLY A 187 7.26 -24.29 -1.79
C GLY A 187 7.24 -23.51 -3.13
N SER A 188 8.12 -22.52 -3.30
CA SER A 188 8.29 -21.79 -4.56
C SER A 188 8.71 -22.68 -5.74
N LEU A 189 9.39 -23.81 -5.51
CA LEU A 189 9.77 -24.75 -6.56
C LEU A 189 8.56 -25.54 -7.09
N ILE A 190 7.53 -25.76 -6.26
CA ILE A 190 6.26 -26.33 -6.73
C ILE A 190 5.56 -25.34 -7.65
N GLY A 191 5.43 -24.07 -7.23
CA GLY A 191 4.85 -23.02 -8.09
C GLY A 191 5.58 -22.89 -9.43
N LEU A 192 6.91 -22.95 -9.41
CA LEU A 192 7.74 -22.92 -10.60
C LEU A 192 7.57 -24.17 -11.49
N ALA A 193 7.42 -25.36 -10.90
CA ALA A 193 7.19 -26.60 -11.65
C ALA A 193 5.88 -26.52 -12.45
N VAL A 194 4.79 -26.06 -11.81
CA VAL A 194 3.50 -25.89 -12.47
C VAL A 194 3.57 -24.84 -13.59
N ALA A 195 4.16 -23.67 -13.30
CA ALA A 195 4.29 -22.60 -14.28
C ALA A 195 5.07 -23.05 -15.51
N ARG A 196 6.20 -23.75 -15.30
CA ARG A 196 7.02 -24.31 -16.39
C ARG A 196 6.27 -25.36 -17.19
N HIS A 197 5.63 -26.32 -16.52
CA HIS A 197 4.90 -27.37 -17.22
C HIS A 197 3.76 -26.78 -18.06
N THR A 198 3.01 -25.83 -17.51
CA THR A 198 1.90 -25.16 -18.20
C THR A 198 2.38 -24.35 -19.40
N ALA A 199 3.43 -23.53 -19.23
CA ALA A 199 3.93 -22.68 -20.31
C ALA A 199 4.70 -23.47 -21.39
N LEU A 200 5.51 -24.45 -21.00
CA LEU A 200 6.46 -25.11 -21.91
C LEU A 200 5.94 -26.41 -22.51
N VAL A 201 5.09 -27.14 -21.79
CA VAL A 201 4.55 -28.44 -22.24
C VAL A 201 3.12 -28.28 -22.74
N ALA A 202 2.25 -27.66 -21.94
CA ALA A 202 0.86 -27.44 -22.31
C ALA A 202 0.65 -26.22 -23.22
N ASN A 203 1.68 -25.39 -23.42
CA ASN A 203 1.63 -24.14 -24.19
C ASN A 203 0.49 -23.20 -23.75
N GLY A 204 0.13 -23.24 -22.46
CA GLY A 204 -0.87 -22.39 -21.85
C GLY A 204 -0.25 -21.13 -21.27
N ARG A 205 -0.93 -19.98 -21.38
CA ARG A 205 -0.39 -18.72 -20.87
C ARG A 205 -0.41 -18.67 -19.35
N VAL A 206 0.70 -18.30 -18.73
CA VAL A 206 0.86 -18.22 -17.28
C VAL A 206 1.19 -16.78 -16.88
N LEU A 207 0.51 -16.28 -15.85
CA LEU A 207 0.92 -15.08 -15.12
C LEU A 207 1.60 -15.53 -13.81
N TYR A 208 2.88 -15.25 -13.67
CA TYR A 208 3.66 -15.50 -12.47
C TYR A 208 3.87 -14.19 -11.71
N ALA A 209 3.00 -13.93 -10.73
CA ALA A 209 3.05 -12.81 -9.82
C ALA A 209 4.08 -13.09 -8.70
N ALA A 210 5.25 -12.52 -8.87
CA ALA A 210 6.44 -12.74 -8.05
C ALA A 210 6.58 -11.66 -6.97
N SER A 211 5.77 -11.73 -5.92
CA SER A 211 5.90 -10.75 -4.83
C SER A 211 7.26 -10.85 -4.13
N GLY A 212 7.82 -12.07 -3.98
CA GLY A 212 9.07 -12.30 -3.25
C GLY A 212 10.36 -12.26 -4.10
N PRO A 213 10.55 -13.20 -5.03
CA PRO A 213 11.75 -13.28 -5.87
C PRO A 213 11.65 -12.33 -7.08
N ASN A 214 12.77 -11.75 -7.53
CA ASN A 214 12.77 -10.96 -8.77
C ASN A 214 12.73 -11.85 -10.03
N SER A 215 12.39 -11.24 -11.17
CA SER A 215 12.31 -11.89 -12.48
C SER A 215 13.61 -12.57 -12.91
N ALA A 216 14.78 -11.99 -12.61
CA ALA A 216 16.08 -12.58 -12.94
C ALA A 216 16.34 -13.88 -12.16
N ASP A 217 15.96 -13.94 -10.89
CA ASP A 217 16.13 -15.12 -10.04
C ASP A 217 15.16 -16.23 -10.44
N ILE A 218 13.92 -15.88 -10.77
CA ILE A 218 12.94 -16.83 -11.33
C ILE A 218 13.47 -17.41 -12.64
N THR A 219 13.91 -16.55 -13.56
CA THR A 219 14.43 -16.97 -14.87
C THR A 219 15.61 -17.92 -14.71
N ARG A 220 16.54 -17.62 -13.79
CA ARG A 220 17.68 -18.51 -13.50
C ARG A 220 17.26 -19.88 -12.96
N ARG A 221 16.25 -19.94 -12.09
CA ARG A 221 15.70 -21.22 -11.59
C ARG A 221 15.04 -22.02 -12.71
N ILE A 222 14.33 -21.35 -13.62
CA ILE A 222 13.73 -22.01 -14.80
C ILE A 222 14.81 -22.60 -15.69
N ILE A 223 15.86 -21.83 -16.01
CA ILE A 223 16.98 -22.31 -16.82
C ILE A 223 17.67 -23.49 -16.15
N ALA A 224 17.95 -23.41 -14.83
CA ALA A 224 18.55 -24.50 -14.06
C ALA A 224 17.74 -25.80 -14.19
N ALA A 225 16.42 -25.70 -14.01
CA ALA A 225 15.53 -26.84 -14.01
C ALA A 225 15.29 -27.44 -15.42
N GLU A 226 15.36 -26.62 -16.48
CA GLU A 226 15.16 -27.03 -17.88
C GLU A 226 16.44 -27.57 -18.55
N ALA A 227 17.60 -26.99 -18.21
CA ALA A 227 18.88 -27.33 -18.84
C ALA A 227 19.68 -28.37 -18.05
N ASP A 228 19.13 -28.88 -16.94
CA ASP A 228 19.87 -29.68 -15.95
C ASP A 228 21.14 -28.93 -15.47
N GLY A 229 21.01 -27.61 -15.32
CA GLY A 229 22.09 -26.69 -15.03
C GLY A 229 22.24 -26.40 -13.54
N ASP A 230 23.48 -26.26 -13.08
CA ASP A 230 23.78 -25.86 -11.70
C ASP A 230 23.32 -24.41 -11.43
N TYR A 231 22.32 -24.26 -10.56
CA TYR A 231 21.78 -22.97 -10.15
C TYR A 231 22.82 -22.05 -9.51
N ALA A 232 23.78 -22.60 -8.74
CA ALA A 232 24.83 -21.80 -8.12
C ALA A 232 25.75 -21.18 -9.18
N ARG A 233 26.09 -21.93 -10.23
CA ARG A 233 26.84 -21.41 -11.38
C ARG A 233 26.04 -20.35 -12.15
N LEU A 234 24.75 -20.57 -12.39
CA LEU A 234 23.92 -19.62 -13.14
C LEU A 234 23.82 -18.22 -12.49
N LYS A 235 24.05 -18.11 -11.18
CA LYS A 235 24.16 -16.80 -10.50
C LYS A 235 25.35 -15.97 -10.96
N THR A 236 26.39 -16.59 -11.52
CA THR A 236 27.58 -15.90 -12.05
C THR A 236 27.33 -15.20 -13.40
N GLY A 237 26.18 -15.46 -14.04
CA GLY A 237 25.78 -14.83 -15.30
C GLY A 237 26.37 -15.47 -16.56
N VAL A 238 27.13 -16.56 -16.44
CA VAL A 238 27.73 -17.27 -17.58
C VAL A 238 26.89 -18.49 -17.97
N LEU A 239 26.37 -18.49 -19.20
CA LEU A 239 25.60 -19.59 -19.77
C LEU A 239 26.48 -20.51 -20.63
N THR A 240 26.27 -21.82 -20.51
CA THR A 240 26.81 -22.83 -21.43
C THR A 240 26.07 -22.78 -22.78
N PRO A 241 26.64 -23.34 -23.86
CA PRO A 241 25.94 -23.43 -25.14
C PRO A 241 24.57 -24.12 -25.04
N HIS A 242 24.46 -25.19 -24.23
CA HIS A 242 23.18 -25.87 -24.00
C HIS A 242 22.15 -24.96 -23.29
N GLU A 243 22.57 -24.21 -22.28
CA GLU A 243 21.69 -23.26 -21.59
C GLU A 243 21.24 -22.11 -22.51
N GLN A 244 22.10 -21.67 -23.44
CA GLN A 244 21.73 -20.67 -24.45
C GLN A 244 20.63 -21.21 -25.38
N GLU A 245 20.71 -22.47 -25.81
CA GLU A 245 19.65 -23.12 -26.60
C GLU A 245 18.33 -23.18 -25.82
N VAL A 246 18.39 -23.53 -24.53
CA VAL A 246 17.22 -23.53 -23.64
C VAL A 246 16.63 -22.13 -23.52
N VAL A 247 17.44 -21.09 -23.35
CA VAL A 247 16.98 -19.69 -23.29
C VAL A 247 16.22 -19.30 -24.56
N GLU A 248 16.71 -19.68 -25.75
CA GLU A 248 16.02 -19.38 -27.01
C GLU A 248 14.66 -20.08 -27.13
N ARG A 249 14.51 -21.28 -26.54
CA ARG A 249 13.20 -21.95 -26.40
C ARG A 249 12.30 -21.21 -25.42
N LEU A 250 12.83 -20.79 -24.27
CA LEU A 250 12.10 -20.06 -23.23
C LEU A 250 11.57 -18.70 -23.71
N ARG A 251 12.29 -18.00 -24.62
CA ARG A 251 11.83 -16.72 -25.21
C ARG A 251 10.47 -16.80 -25.89
N ARG A 252 10.05 -17.99 -26.34
CA ARG A 252 8.77 -18.21 -27.03
C ARG A 252 7.69 -18.75 -26.11
N ALA A 253 8.01 -19.01 -24.85
CA ALA A 253 7.06 -19.55 -23.89
C ALA A 253 6.03 -18.47 -23.49
N PRO A 254 4.73 -18.80 -23.38
CA PRO A 254 3.71 -17.88 -22.92
C PRO A 254 3.74 -17.73 -21.38
N LEU A 255 4.87 -17.32 -20.82
CA LEU A 255 5.06 -17.08 -19.39
C LEU A 255 5.33 -15.58 -19.16
N LEU A 256 4.38 -14.92 -18.51
CA LEU A 256 4.49 -13.54 -18.07
C LEU A 256 4.97 -13.53 -16.61
N ILE A 257 6.02 -12.77 -16.31
CA ILE A 257 6.49 -12.57 -14.93
C ILE A 257 6.20 -11.12 -14.56
N ASP A 258 5.46 -10.95 -13.48
CA ASP A 258 5.25 -9.65 -12.85
C ASP A 258 6.01 -9.68 -11.52
N ASP A 259 7.07 -8.88 -11.39
CA ASP A 259 7.86 -8.70 -10.17
C ASP A 259 7.74 -7.26 -9.62
N GLY A 260 6.62 -6.59 -9.90
CA GLY A 260 6.33 -5.25 -9.42
C GLY A 260 6.32 -5.13 -7.90
N SER A 261 6.80 -4.00 -7.38
CA SER A 261 6.91 -3.73 -5.93
C SER A 261 5.55 -3.60 -5.22
N ASP A 262 4.46 -3.37 -5.96
CA ASP A 262 3.09 -3.20 -5.47
C ASP A 262 2.16 -4.38 -5.80
N LEU A 263 2.70 -5.61 -5.88
CA LEU A 263 1.93 -6.84 -6.11
C LEU A 263 0.98 -7.18 -4.95
N THR A 264 -0.15 -6.47 -4.84
CA THR A 264 -1.29 -6.83 -3.99
C THR A 264 -2.20 -7.84 -4.71
N ALA A 265 -3.12 -8.46 -3.97
CA ALA A 265 -4.08 -9.38 -4.58
C ALA A 265 -5.01 -8.66 -5.58
N GLU A 266 -5.35 -7.40 -5.32
CA GLU A 266 -6.14 -6.54 -6.21
C GLU A 266 -5.35 -6.20 -7.48
N ALA A 267 -4.06 -5.84 -7.36
CA ALA A 267 -3.22 -5.56 -8.51
C ALA A 267 -3.08 -6.79 -9.43
N ILE A 268 -2.94 -7.98 -8.83
CA ILE A 268 -2.94 -9.26 -9.57
C ILE A 268 -4.31 -9.49 -10.24
N ALA A 269 -5.42 -9.19 -9.55
CA ALA A 269 -6.76 -9.34 -10.08
C ALA A 269 -7.10 -8.35 -11.19
N ASP A 270 -6.48 -7.17 -11.20
CA ASP A 270 -6.59 -6.17 -12.27
C ASP A 270 -5.69 -6.52 -13.47
N THR A 271 -4.54 -7.13 -13.23
CA THR A 271 -3.55 -7.46 -14.27
C THR A 271 -3.88 -8.76 -14.99
N ALA A 272 -4.33 -9.80 -14.28
CA ALA A 272 -4.64 -11.11 -14.86
C ALA A 272 -5.65 -11.07 -16.02
N PRO A 273 -6.74 -10.26 -15.98
CA PRO A 273 -7.67 -10.12 -17.10
C PRO A 273 -7.06 -9.48 -18.37
N LEU A 274 -5.93 -8.78 -18.25
CA LEU A 274 -5.25 -8.15 -19.40
C LEU A 274 -4.42 -9.15 -20.19
N ALA A 275 -4.15 -10.33 -19.64
CA ALA A 275 -3.46 -11.40 -20.34
C ALA A 275 -4.47 -12.26 -21.12
N ASP A 276 -4.52 -12.09 -22.45
CA ASP A 276 -5.43 -12.90 -23.29
C ASP A 276 -5.15 -14.41 -23.12
N ASP A 277 -6.18 -15.25 -23.19
CA ASP A 277 -6.04 -16.72 -23.11
C ASP A 277 -5.25 -17.24 -21.88
N LEU A 278 -5.37 -16.54 -20.74
CA LEU A 278 -4.73 -16.94 -19.49
C LEU A 278 -5.18 -18.34 -19.06
N ALA A 279 -4.22 -19.22 -18.77
CA ALA A 279 -4.46 -20.59 -18.33
C ALA A 279 -4.18 -20.80 -16.83
N LEU A 280 -3.25 -20.04 -16.24
CA LEU A 280 -2.82 -20.20 -14.85
C LEU A 280 -2.33 -18.87 -14.26
N VAL A 281 -2.66 -18.63 -12.99
CA VAL A 281 -2.02 -17.59 -12.17
C VAL A 281 -1.21 -18.26 -11.06
N VAL A 282 0.05 -17.88 -10.90
CA VAL A 282 0.91 -18.29 -9.78
C VAL A 282 1.28 -17.06 -8.97
N VAL A 283 1.10 -17.12 -7.65
CA VAL A 283 1.44 -16.06 -6.69
C VAL A 283 2.54 -16.58 -5.76
N ASP A 284 3.76 -16.06 -5.92
CA ASP A 284 4.94 -16.49 -5.16
C ASP A 284 5.62 -15.24 -4.55
N ARG A 285 5.31 -14.88 -3.31
CA ARG A 285 4.73 -15.66 -2.20
C ARG A 285 3.83 -14.82 -1.28
N LEU A 286 2.90 -15.49 -0.64
CA LEU A 286 2.26 -15.04 0.59
C LEU A 286 3.21 -15.26 1.77
N GLN A 287 3.39 -14.25 2.61
CA GLN A 287 4.31 -14.31 3.75
C GLN A 287 3.59 -14.10 5.08
N ARG A 288 3.64 -15.09 5.99
CA ARG A 288 3.01 -15.03 7.32
C ARG A 288 3.45 -13.81 8.11
N ALA A 289 4.77 -13.59 8.21
CA ALA A 289 5.30 -12.45 8.94
C ALA A 289 5.02 -11.16 8.18
N ARG A 290 4.57 -10.09 8.86
CA ARG A 290 4.41 -8.80 8.18
C ARG A 290 5.76 -8.35 7.62
N ASN A 291 5.85 -8.26 6.30
CA ASN A 291 7.02 -7.79 5.60
C ASN A 291 6.65 -6.50 4.85
N PRO A 292 7.18 -5.34 5.27
CA PRO A 292 6.86 -4.06 4.64
C PRO A 292 7.16 -3.99 3.14
N ARG A 293 8.03 -4.86 2.63
CA ARG A 293 8.41 -4.94 1.20
C ARG A 293 7.55 -5.90 0.39
N LEU A 294 6.70 -6.70 1.04
CA LEU A 294 5.81 -7.67 0.39
C LEU A 294 4.36 -7.32 0.72
N PRO A 295 3.58 -6.79 -0.24
CA PRO A 295 2.19 -6.42 0.00
C PRO A 295 1.32 -7.62 0.44
N LEU A 296 1.64 -8.80 -0.07
CA LEU A 296 1.02 -10.08 0.30
C LEU A 296 1.66 -10.68 1.56
N SER A 297 1.58 -9.97 2.69
CA SER A 297 2.13 -10.45 3.96
C SER A 297 1.36 -10.00 5.21
N GLY A 298 1.55 -10.72 6.32
CA GLY A 298 1.01 -10.37 7.63
C GLY A 298 -0.50 -10.57 7.76
N GLU A 299 -1.13 -9.68 8.53
CA GLU A 299 -2.55 -9.79 8.91
C GLU A 299 -3.53 -9.63 7.74
N ASN A 300 -3.09 -9.10 6.58
CA ASN A 300 -3.94 -8.86 5.41
C ASN A 300 -4.09 -10.09 4.50
N LEU A 301 -3.43 -11.21 4.85
CA LEU A 301 -3.46 -12.42 4.04
C LEU A 301 -4.87 -13.02 3.85
N PRO A 302 -5.79 -13.02 4.85
CA PRO A 302 -7.15 -13.51 4.66
C PRO A 302 -7.92 -12.72 3.58
N GLU A 303 -7.84 -11.38 3.61
CA GLU A 303 -8.46 -10.53 2.60
C GLU A 303 -7.85 -10.76 1.21
N ALA A 304 -6.52 -10.84 1.13
CA ALA A 304 -5.83 -11.14 -0.11
C ALA A 304 -6.23 -12.51 -0.69
N SER A 305 -6.36 -13.54 0.16
CA SER A 305 -6.81 -14.87 -0.25
C SER A 305 -8.25 -14.85 -0.78
N GLN A 306 -9.13 -14.03 -0.21
CA GLN A 306 -10.49 -13.85 -0.72
C GLN A 306 -10.47 -13.27 -2.13
N VAL A 307 -9.68 -12.23 -2.38
CA VAL A 307 -9.54 -11.61 -3.71
C VAL A 307 -8.99 -12.61 -4.73
N LEU A 308 -7.94 -13.38 -4.37
CA LEU A 308 -7.36 -14.39 -5.26
C LEU A 308 -8.34 -15.53 -5.61
N ARG A 309 -9.20 -15.91 -4.66
CA ARG A 309 -10.27 -16.90 -4.91
C ARG A 309 -11.35 -16.35 -5.82
N GLU A 310 -11.77 -15.10 -5.60
CA GLU A 310 -12.73 -14.42 -6.47
C GLU A 310 -12.16 -14.28 -7.89
N LEU A 311 -10.87 -13.99 -8.02
CA LEU A 311 -10.15 -13.98 -9.30
C LEU A 311 -10.21 -15.34 -9.99
N ALA A 312 -9.86 -16.43 -9.29
CA ALA A 312 -9.91 -17.79 -9.84
C ALA A 312 -11.30 -18.10 -10.42
N ARG A 313 -12.35 -17.80 -9.65
CA ARG A 313 -13.75 -18.03 -10.03
C ARG A 313 -14.20 -17.14 -11.19
N THR A 314 -13.76 -15.89 -11.21
CA THR A 314 -14.15 -14.92 -12.24
C THR A 314 -13.55 -15.28 -13.59
N LEU A 315 -12.24 -15.55 -13.61
CA LEU A 315 -11.53 -15.90 -14.84
C LEU A 315 -11.71 -17.37 -15.24
N GLN A 316 -12.25 -18.22 -14.36
CA GLN A 316 -12.33 -19.67 -14.57
C GLN A 316 -10.94 -20.25 -14.89
N VAL A 317 -9.93 -19.83 -14.15
CA VAL A 317 -8.55 -20.34 -14.20
C VAL A 317 -8.12 -20.79 -12.80
N PRO A 318 -7.23 -21.79 -12.67
CA PRO A 318 -6.61 -22.09 -11.39
C PRO A 318 -5.72 -20.94 -10.94
N VAL A 319 -5.78 -20.61 -9.64
CA VAL A 319 -4.85 -19.70 -8.98
C VAL A 319 -4.06 -20.51 -7.95
N LEU A 320 -2.73 -20.54 -8.06
CA LEU A 320 -1.84 -21.22 -7.13
C LEU A 320 -1.08 -20.17 -6.31
N ALA A 321 -1.19 -20.20 -4.98
CA ALA A 321 -0.50 -19.27 -4.09
C ALA A 321 0.47 -20.01 -3.16
N VAL A 322 1.70 -19.54 -3.04
CA VAL A 322 2.74 -20.13 -2.18
C VAL A 322 2.77 -19.38 -0.85
N LEU A 323 2.52 -20.07 0.26
CA LEU A 323 2.59 -19.55 1.64
C LEU A 323 3.84 -20.08 2.34
N ASP A 324 4.53 -19.20 3.06
CA ASP A 324 5.80 -19.51 3.71
C ASP A 324 5.74 -20.10 5.12
N THR A 325 4.59 -20.63 5.51
CA THR A 325 4.40 -21.32 6.77
C THR A 325 3.50 -22.52 6.57
N ASP A 326 3.69 -23.57 7.37
CA ASP A 326 2.77 -24.71 7.46
C ASP A 326 1.86 -24.65 8.70
N ASP A 327 1.85 -23.51 9.43
CA ASP A 327 1.04 -23.34 10.63
C ASP A 327 -0.47 -23.47 10.30
N PRO A 328 -1.15 -24.49 10.86
CA PRO A 328 -2.55 -24.76 10.55
C PRO A 328 -3.48 -23.61 10.93
N ALA A 329 -3.13 -22.78 11.91
CA ALA A 329 -3.95 -21.62 12.28
C ALA A 329 -4.00 -20.60 11.15
N ILE A 330 -2.86 -20.30 10.53
CA ILE A 330 -2.77 -19.32 9.43
C ILE A 330 -3.32 -19.92 8.14
N VAL A 331 -2.96 -21.17 7.83
CA VAL A 331 -3.42 -21.88 6.63
C VAL A 331 -4.94 -21.95 6.57
N ASN A 332 -5.61 -22.23 7.69
CA ASN A 332 -7.07 -22.29 7.74
C ASN A 332 -7.75 -20.93 7.59
N LEU A 333 -7.09 -19.83 7.99
CA LEU A 333 -7.63 -18.47 7.84
C LEU A 333 -7.71 -18.03 6.37
N LEU A 334 -6.88 -18.62 5.49
CA LEU A 334 -6.88 -18.29 4.06
C LEU A 334 -8.01 -19.00 3.29
N ASP A 335 -8.71 -19.94 3.93
CA ASP A 335 -9.90 -20.63 3.43
C ASP A 335 -9.72 -21.35 2.07
N ALA A 336 -8.52 -21.63 1.57
CA ALA A 336 -8.29 -22.09 0.18
C ALA A 336 -9.09 -23.36 -0.19
N ASP A 337 -9.43 -23.55 -1.48
CA ASP A 337 -10.23 -24.71 -1.92
C ASP A 337 -9.44 -26.03 -1.79
N VAL A 338 -8.12 -25.98 -2.09
CA VAL A 338 -7.17 -27.08 -1.93
C VAL A 338 -5.91 -26.57 -1.24
N ILE A 339 -5.40 -27.34 -0.26
CA ILE A 339 -4.19 -27.01 0.51
C ILE A 339 -3.16 -28.14 0.32
N LEU A 340 -1.95 -27.75 -0.07
CA LEU A 340 -0.77 -28.62 -0.20
C LEU A 340 0.22 -28.25 0.91
N THR A 341 0.37 -29.10 1.93
CA THR A 341 1.32 -28.87 3.02
C THR A 341 2.59 -29.67 2.79
N LEU A 342 3.74 -29.00 2.68
CA LEU A 342 5.04 -29.63 2.49
C LEU A 342 5.77 -29.77 3.81
N THR A 343 6.11 -30.99 4.18
CA THR A 343 6.88 -31.29 5.40
C THR A 343 8.13 -32.08 5.03
N THR A 344 9.29 -31.58 5.47
CA THR A 344 10.57 -32.29 5.33
C THR A 344 11.09 -32.61 6.72
N LEU A 345 11.25 -33.89 7.03
CA LEU A 345 11.79 -34.31 8.32
C LEU A 345 13.32 -34.11 8.32
N PRO A 346 13.91 -33.62 9.43
CA PRO A 346 15.37 -33.44 9.54
C PRO A 346 16.12 -34.74 9.22
N GLY A 347 17.03 -34.68 8.25
CA GLY A 347 17.84 -35.83 7.81
C GLY A 347 17.24 -36.66 6.66
N GLN A 348 16.03 -36.34 6.19
CA GLN A 348 15.43 -36.99 5.03
C GLN A 348 15.70 -36.20 3.74
N GLN A 349 16.01 -36.91 2.66
CA GLN A 349 16.08 -36.34 1.30
C GLN A 349 14.73 -36.37 0.58
N VAL A 350 13.63 -36.49 1.31
CA VAL A 350 12.27 -36.62 0.77
C VAL A 350 11.37 -35.63 1.51
N THR A 351 10.54 -34.93 0.75
CA THR A 351 9.53 -34.01 1.21
C THR A 351 8.16 -34.66 1.00
N THR A 352 7.40 -34.81 2.08
CA THR A 352 6.02 -35.30 2.00
C THR A 352 5.10 -34.12 1.69
N VAL A 353 4.22 -34.29 0.70
CA VAL A 353 3.16 -33.34 0.35
C VAL A 353 1.83 -33.93 0.78
N THR A 354 1.17 -33.29 1.74
CA THR A 354 -0.19 -33.66 2.17
C THR A 354 -1.21 -32.82 1.41
N VAL A 355 -2.23 -33.44 0.84
CA VAL A 355 -3.30 -32.78 0.07
C VAL A 355 -4.58 -32.79 0.90
N ALA A 356 -5.13 -31.61 1.15
CA ALA A 356 -6.43 -31.44 1.79
C ALA A 356 -7.38 -30.60 0.93
N GLU A 357 -8.65 -31.01 0.86
CA GLU A 357 -9.73 -30.18 0.32
C GLU A 357 -10.53 -29.58 1.47
N ARG A 358 -10.96 -28.31 1.32
CA ARG A 358 -11.61 -27.54 2.39
C ARG A 358 -12.74 -28.31 3.10
N ASP A 359 -13.63 -28.92 2.33
CA ASP A 359 -14.86 -29.53 2.86
C ASP A 359 -14.71 -31.03 3.15
N LEU A 360 -13.59 -31.66 2.73
CA LEU A 360 -13.35 -33.11 2.85
C LEU A 360 -12.16 -33.47 3.75
N GLY A 361 -11.34 -32.49 4.15
CA GLY A 361 -10.12 -32.73 4.90
C GLY A 361 -9.03 -33.35 4.03
N ILE A 362 -8.14 -34.16 4.64
CA ILE A 362 -7.03 -34.80 3.93
C ILE A 362 -7.58 -35.84 2.94
N ILE A 363 -7.29 -35.65 1.65
CA ILE A 363 -7.72 -36.53 0.57
C ILE A 363 -6.60 -37.40 0.01
N GLY A 364 -5.33 -37.04 0.28
CA GLY A 364 -4.18 -37.79 -0.20
C GLY A 364 -2.85 -37.27 0.33
N SER A 365 -1.78 -38.01 0.04
CA SER A 365 -0.41 -37.57 0.30
C SER A 365 0.54 -38.21 -0.70
N THR A 366 1.63 -37.53 -1.03
CA THR A 366 2.68 -38.04 -1.92
C THR A 366 4.07 -37.65 -1.43
N SER A 367 5.10 -38.28 -1.96
CA SER A 367 6.50 -38.03 -1.61
C SER A 367 7.24 -37.48 -2.83
N LEU A 368 8.02 -36.41 -2.62
CA LEU A 368 8.83 -35.76 -3.64
C LEU A 368 10.27 -35.65 -3.16
N ARG A 369 11.24 -35.72 -4.07
CA ARG A 369 12.65 -35.50 -3.75
C ARG A 369 13.08 -34.09 -4.18
N PRO A 370 13.51 -33.21 -3.26
CA PRO A 370 14.07 -31.91 -3.64
C PRO A 370 15.42 -32.08 -4.34
N ASP A 371 15.57 -31.42 -5.48
CA ASP A 371 16.80 -31.31 -6.27
C ASP A 371 17.19 -29.83 -6.32
N LEU A 372 17.72 -29.33 -5.19
CA LEU A 372 17.99 -27.90 -4.99
C LEU A 372 19.12 -27.39 -5.89
N ALA A 373 20.03 -28.26 -6.33
CA ALA A 373 21.11 -27.91 -7.25
C ALA A 373 20.57 -27.45 -8.62
N HIS A 374 19.45 -28.04 -9.05
CA HIS A 374 18.77 -27.72 -10.31
C HIS A 374 17.44 -26.97 -10.08
N ALA A 375 17.20 -26.47 -8.87
CA ALA A 375 16.00 -25.72 -8.48
C ALA A 375 14.67 -26.41 -8.89
N ARG A 376 14.50 -27.70 -8.59
CA ARG A 376 13.28 -28.46 -8.89
C ARG A 376 12.94 -29.54 -7.86
N PHE A 377 11.75 -30.13 -7.98
CA PHE A 377 11.39 -31.40 -7.34
C PHE A 377 11.38 -32.53 -8.38
N LEU A 378 11.61 -33.75 -7.90
CA LEU A 378 11.55 -34.98 -8.68
C LEU A 378 10.56 -35.95 -8.02
N ASP A 379 9.77 -36.66 -8.82
CA ASP A 379 8.91 -37.73 -8.31
C ASP A 379 9.77 -38.83 -7.66
N THR A 380 9.36 -39.30 -6.47
CA THR A 380 9.96 -40.50 -5.89
C THR A 380 9.26 -41.72 -6.47
N THR A 381 9.95 -42.49 -7.32
CA THR A 381 9.45 -43.80 -7.73
C THR A 381 9.20 -44.67 -6.49
N PRO A 382 8.06 -45.36 -6.34
CA PRO A 382 7.84 -46.25 -5.20
C PRO A 382 8.86 -47.38 -5.27
N THR A 383 9.94 -47.26 -4.49
CA THR A 383 11.02 -48.25 -4.45
C THR A 383 11.16 -48.74 -3.02
N ALA A 384 11.04 -50.06 -2.86
CA ALA A 384 11.05 -50.80 -1.61
C ALA A 384 12.25 -50.45 -0.70
N PRO A 385 12.13 -50.61 0.63
CA PRO A 385 13.13 -50.13 1.57
C PRO A 385 14.42 -50.95 1.46
N ALA A 386 15.52 -50.29 1.10
CA ALA A 386 16.85 -50.86 1.15
C ALA A 386 17.54 -50.51 2.48
N THR A 387 18.09 -51.55 3.08
CA THR A 387 18.86 -51.67 4.32
C THR A 387 20.21 -50.94 4.33
N GLY A 388 20.59 -50.44 5.52
CA GLY A 388 21.96 -50.13 5.96
C GLY A 388 22.41 -48.67 5.72
N THR A 389 23.25 -48.01 6.53
CA THR A 389 24.10 -48.41 7.66
C THR A 389 24.55 -47.14 8.40
N HIS A 390 24.83 -47.24 9.70
CA HIS A 390 25.29 -46.21 10.66
C HIS A 390 26.51 -45.34 10.25
N ALA A 391 26.54 -44.08 10.73
CA ALA A 391 27.61 -43.45 11.56
C ALA A 391 27.14 -42.05 12.08
N PRO A 392 27.79 -41.36 13.05
CA PRO A 392 27.24 -41.13 14.39
C PRO A 392 26.88 -39.68 14.73
N ALA A 393 26.22 -39.56 15.88
CA ALA A 393 25.61 -38.39 16.49
C ALA A 393 26.60 -37.29 16.94
N ASP A 394 26.11 -36.04 16.91
CA ASP A 394 26.54 -34.98 17.79
C ASP A 394 25.32 -34.32 18.47
N ALA A 395 25.56 -33.85 19.68
CA ALA A 395 24.62 -33.67 20.80
C ALA A 395 23.35 -32.84 20.53
N VAL A 396 22.24 -33.35 21.07
CA VAL A 396 20.90 -32.73 21.10
C VAL A 396 20.77 -31.85 22.36
N PRO A 397 20.21 -30.63 22.30
CA PRO A 397 19.86 -29.87 23.50
C PRO A 397 18.59 -30.42 24.15
N ASP A 398 18.60 -30.49 25.49
CA ASP A 398 17.66 -31.19 26.36
C ASP A 398 16.17 -30.97 26.02
N LEU A 399 15.59 -31.96 25.34
CA LEU A 399 14.15 -32.13 25.20
C LEU A 399 13.58 -32.66 26.53
N VAL A 400 12.48 -32.07 27.00
CA VAL A 400 11.82 -32.47 28.26
C VAL A 400 11.19 -33.87 28.13
N GLY A 401 11.33 -34.70 29.17
CA GLY A 401 10.85 -36.09 29.23
C GLY A 401 11.76 -37.10 28.52
N THR A 402 11.59 -38.40 28.76
CA THR A 402 12.37 -39.45 28.10
C THR A 402 11.87 -39.70 26.66
N PRO A 403 12.68 -40.30 25.76
CA PRO A 403 12.19 -40.75 24.46
C PRO A 403 10.96 -41.66 24.55
N ALA A 404 10.90 -42.50 25.59
CA ALA A 404 9.76 -43.37 25.86
C ALA A 404 8.51 -42.59 26.29
N ASP A 405 8.66 -41.51 27.06
CA ASP A 405 7.55 -40.60 27.44
C ASP A 405 6.92 -39.99 26.17
N ARG A 406 7.76 -39.55 25.24
CA ARG A 406 7.33 -38.90 23.99
C ARG A 406 6.68 -39.88 23.02
N GLU A 407 7.25 -41.08 22.89
CA GLU A 407 6.69 -42.14 22.05
C GLU A 407 5.32 -42.61 22.58
N LEU A 408 5.19 -42.78 23.90
CA LEU A 408 3.92 -43.15 24.52
C LEU A 408 2.86 -42.04 24.37
N ALA A 409 3.26 -40.78 24.51
CA ALA A 409 2.39 -39.62 24.33
C ALA A 409 1.87 -39.49 22.89
N ASP A 410 2.72 -39.73 21.89
CA ASP A 410 2.33 -39.69 20.48
C ASP A 410 1.41 -40.86 20.12
N ALA A 411 1.73 -42.09 20.57
CA ALA A 411 0.89 -43.25 20.33
C ALA A 411 -0.50 -43.15 20.99
N ALA A 412 -0.61 -42.41 22.11
CA ALA A 412 -1.87 -42.19 22.82
C ALA A 412 -2.72 -41.03 22.28
N LEU A 413 -2.20 -40.21 21.36
CA LEU A 413 -2.88 -39.03 20.80
C LEU A 413 -4.27 -39.35 20.22
N PRO A 414 -4.47 -40.40 19.41
CA PRO A 414 -5.79 -40.69 18.82
C PRO A 414 -6.85 -41.08 19.86
N PHE A 415 -6.45 -41.65 20.99
CA PHE A 415 -7.37 -42.07 22.05
C PHE A 415 -7.67 -40.97 23.06
N THR A 416 -6.70 -40.08 23.30
CA THR A 416 -6.84 -38.96 24.26
C THR A 416 -7.50 -37.73 23.65
N SER A 417 -7.45 -37.58 22.31
CA SER A 417 -8.19 -36.54 21.56
C SER A 417 -9.67 -36.87 21.36
N GLY A 418 -10.11 -38.09 21.69
CA GLY A 418 -11.47 -38.56 21.48
C GLY A 418 -11.78 -39.05 20.06
N ALA A 419 -10.79 -39.05 19.15
CA ALA A 419 -10.94 -39.56 17.79
C ALA A 419 -11.21 -41.08 17.77
N ILE A 420 -10.67 -41.83 18.73
CA ILE A 420 -10.93 -43.26 18.91
C ILE A 420 -11.40 -43.53 20.34
N LYS A 421 -12.59 -44.12 20.48
CA LYS A 421 -13.12 -44.59 21.77
C LYS A 421 -12.65 -46.02 22.02
N GLY A 422 -12.31 -46.36 23.26
CA GLY A 422 -11.90 -47.73 23.60
C GLY A 422 -11.02 -47.87 24.84
N LEU A 423 -10.43 -46.78 25.34
CA LEU A 423 -9.64 -46.80 26.57
C LEU A 423 -10.51 -46.56 27.84
N PRO A 424 -10.21 -47.23 28.96
CA PRO A 424 -10.78 -46.89 30.26
C PRO A 424 -10.52 -45.42 30.63
N ALA A 425 -11.49 -44.77 31.27
CA ALA A 425 -11.43 -43.33 31.59
C ALA A 425 -10.24 -42.93 32.47
N GLU A 426 -9.68 -43.86 33.24
CA GLU A 426 -8.48 -43.65 34.05
C GLU A 426 -7.20 -43.68 33.20
N ALA A 427 -7.10 -44.62 32.24
CA ALA A 427 -5.99 -44.70 31.30
C ALA A 427 -5.95 -43.51 30.35
N THR A 428 -7.11 -43.08 29.85
CA THR A 428 -7.21 -41.86 29.03
C THR A 428 -6.77 -40.62 29.79
N ARG A 429 -7.09 -40.52 31.10
CA ARG A 429 -6.66 -39.40 31.95
C ARG A 429 -5.15 -39.39 32.18
N LEU A 430 -4.55 -40.54 32.48
CA LEU A 430 -3.10 -40.64 32.70
C LEU A 430 -2.29 -40.33 31.42
N LEU A 431 -2.71 -40.86 30.27
CA LEU A 431 -2.06 -40.59 28.99
C LEU A 431 -2.25 -39.15 28.52
N ALA A 432 -3.41 -38.54 28.80
CA ALA A 432 -3.63 -37.12 28.54
C ALA A 432 -2.77 -36.23 29.46
N ALA A 433 -2.61 -36.60 30.73
CA ALA A 433 -1.75 -35.89 31.68
C ALA A 433 -0.27 -35.94 31.26
N LEU A 434 0.21 -37.10 30.76
CA LEU A 434 1.56 -37.24 30.19
C LEU A 434 1.78 -36.27 29.02
N ARG A 435 0.83 -36.19 28.09
CA ARG A 435 0.89 -35.27 26.95
C ARG A 435 0.93 -33.81 27.39
N THR A 436 0.12 -33.44 28.38
CA THR A 436 0.09 -32.08 28.93
C THR A 436 1.40 -31.72 29.64
N ALA A 437 1.96 -32.65 30.42
CA ALA A 437 3.22 -32.43 31.13
C ALA A 437 4.41 -32.26 30.16
N LEU A 438 4.47 -33.06 29.08
CA LEU A 438 5.47 -32.93 28.02
C LEU A 438 5.32 -31.62 27.24
N ALA A 439 4.09 -31.22 26.91
CA ALA A 439 3.82 -29.97 26.20
C ALA A 439 4.10 -28.73 27.06
N GLY A 440 3.86 -28.82 28.38
CA GLY A 440 4.09 -27.73 29.33
C GLY A 440 5.52 -27.65 29.88
N GLY A 441 6.41 -28.59 29.53
CA GLY A 441 7.79 -28.61 29.99
C GLY A 441 7.96 -28.87 31.51
N GLN A 442 6.96 -29.48 32.17
CA GLN A 442 6.97 -29.65 33.63
C GLN A 442 7.61 -31.00 34.05
N VAL A 443 8.92 -30.99 34.28
CA VAL A 443 9.71 -32.20 34.62
C VAL A 443 9.19 -32.91 35.89
N LYS A 444 8.74 -32.14 36.89
CA LYS A 444 8.24 -32.68 38.15
C LYS A 444 6.94 -33.49 37.97
N ASP A 445 6.05 -33.03 37.09
CA ASP A 445 4.80 -33.72 36.77
C ASP A 445 5.08 -35.04 36.02
N LEU A 446 6.12 -35.07 35.17
CA LEU A 446 6.54 -36.30 34.48
C LEU A 446 7.06 -37.36 35.44
N ASP A 447 7.80 -36.94 36.48
CA ASP A 447 8.29 -37.86 37.51
C ASP A 447 7.14 -38.40 38.39
N GLU A 448 6.14 -37.57 38.73
CA GLU A 448 4.94 -37.98 39.47
C GLU A 448 4.05 -38.94 38.64
N LEU A 449 3.98 -38.77 37.32
CA LEU A 449 3.19 -39.61 36.41
C LEU A 449 3.87 -40.95 36.06
N ARG A 450 5.18 -41.09 36.29
CA ARG A 450 5.94 -42.26 35.84
C ARG A 450 5.47 -43.58 36.46
N ALA A 451 5.31 -43.61 37.78
CA ALA A 451 4.86 -44.82 38.49
C ALA A 451 3.41 -45.23 38.12
N PRO A 452 2.42 -44.30 38.06
CA PRO A 452 1.09 -44.61 37.55
C PRO A 452 1.08 -45.14 36.10
N LEU A 453 1.88 -44.55 35.21
CA LEU A 453 1.96 -44.96 33.80
C LEU A 453 2.61 -46.34 33.64
N GLN A 454 3.63 -46.65 34.44
CA GLN A 454 4.26 -47.97 34.46
C GLN A 454 3.33 -49.05 35.03
N ALA A 455 2.57 -48.73 36.08
CA ALA A 455 1.57 -49.64 36.63
C ALA A 455 0.46 -49.94 35.60
N MET A 456 -0.02 -48.92 34.88
CA MET A 456 -0.99 -49.06 33.81
C MET A 456 -0.44 -49.88 32.62
N ALA A 457 0.80 -49.61 32.21
CA ALA A 457 1.47 -50.35 31.14
C ALA A 457 1.65 -51.84 31.49
N THR A 458 1.93 -52.14 32.75
CA THR A 458 2.12 -53.52 33.24
C THR A 458 0.80 -54.27 33.44
N ALA A 459 -0.26 -53.58 33.84
CA ALA A 459 -1.59 -54.17 34.02
C ALA A 459 -2.23 -54.65 32.71
N GLY A 460 -1.78 -54.11 31.56
CA GLY A 460 -2.29 -54.42 30.25
C GLY A 460 -3.63 -53.73 29.95
N LEU A 461 -3.71 -53.04 28.82
CA LEU A 461 -4.93 -52.38 28.35
C LEU A 461 -5.57 -53.19 27.23
N HIS A 462 -6.89 -53.37 27.28
CA HIS A 462 -7.63 -53.95 26.15
C HIS A 462 -7.74 -52.88 25.05
N LEU A 463 -6.94 -53.06 24.00
CA LEU A 463 -6.81 -52.12 22.89
C LEU A 463 -7.55 -52.66 21.64
N PRO A 464 -8.19 -51.79 20.84
CA PRO A 464 -8.88 -52.22 19.63
C PRO A 464 -7.88 -52.78 18.60
N ASP A 465 -8.24 -53.89 17.95
CA ASP A 465 -7.40 -54.56 16.93
C ASP A 465 -7.34 -53.73 15.65
N SER A 466 -6.47 -52.73 15.69
CA SER A 466 -6.26 -51.69 14.70
C SER A 466 -4.80 -51.29 14.72
N ASP A 467 -4.29 -50.73 13.63
CA ASP A 467 -2.89 -50.28 13.55
C ASP A 467 -2.56 -49.28 14.67
N VAL A 468 -3.52 -48.43 15.00
CA VAL A 468 -3.42 -47.43 16.06
C VAL A 468 -3.40 -48.08 17.45
N GLY A 469 -4.22 -49.11 17.68
CA GLY A 469 -4.21 -49.90 18.92
C GLY A 469 -2.92 -50.70 19.09
N ARG A 470 -2.39 -51.29 18.01
CA ARG A 470 -1.11 -52.02 18.03
C ARG A 470 0.08 -51.10 18.30
N ARG A 471 0.06 -49.88 17.77
CA ARG A 471 1.07 -48.85 18.03
C ARG A 471 1.10 -48.42 19.50
N LEU A 472 -0.08 -48.18 20.10
CA LEU A 472 -0.17 -47.86 21.53
C LEU A 472 0.24 -49.05 22.41
N ALA A 473 -0.09 -50.28 22.02
CA ALA A 473 0.35 -51.49 22.71
C ALA A 473 1.88 -51.63 22.74
N ALA A 474 2.53 -51.38 21.60
CA ALA A 474 3.99 -51.43 21.49
C ALA A 474 4.67 -50.34 22.35
N ALA A 475 4.13 -49.12 22.34
CA ALA A 475 4.66 -48.03 23.15
C ALA A 475 4.50 -48.29 24.65
N LEU A 476 3.36 -48.82 25.10
CA LEU A 476 3.15 -49.23 26.50
C LEU A 476 4.10 -50.35 26.92
N HIS A 477 4.33 -51.33 26.05
CA HIS A 477 5.26 -52.42 26.32
C HIS A 477 6.70 -51.92 26.49
N ALA A 478 7.15 -51.05 25.58
CA ALA A 478 8.46 -50.39 25.69
C ALA A 478 8.58 -49.56 26.98
N TYR A 479 7.52 -48.85 27.36
CA TYR A 479 7.47 -48.03 28.57
C TYR A 479 7.51 -48.84 29.88
N SER A 480 7.08 -50.10 29.86
CA SER A 480 7.10 -51.01 31.02
C SER A 480 8.46 -51.65 31.32
N THR A 481 9.45 -51.46 30.43
CA THR A 481 10.74 -52.16 30.51
C THR A 481 11.82 -51.23 31.11
N PRO A 482 12.40 -51.52 32.29
CA PRO A 482 13.42 -50.64 32.87
C PRO A 482 14.78 -50.80 32.16
N ALA A 483 15.42 -49.67 31.82
CA ALA A 483 16.79 -49.64 31.29
C ALA A 483 17.83 -49.79 32.43
N PRO A 484 19.00 -50.42 32.18
CA PRO A 484 20.02 -50.64 33.20
C PRO A 484 20.77 -49.35 33.53
N THR A 485 21.03 -49.13 34.82
CA THR A 485 21.79 -48.01 35.37
C THR A 485 23.28 -48.15 35.11
N ASP A 486 23.93 -47.13 34.55
CA ASP A 486 25.39 -47.00 34.59
C ASP A 486 25.81 -45.72 35.32
N SER A 487 26.87 -45.88 36.09
CA SER A 487 27.37 -45.00 37.15
C SER A 487 28.63 -44.25 36.68
N THR A 488 28.91 -43.13 37.35
CA THR A 488 30.17 -42.36 37.40
C THR A 488 30.54 -41.48 36.19
N ALA A 489 30.52 -40.16 36.39
CA ALA A 489 31.73 -39.31 36.43
C ALA A 489 31.37 -37.83 36.67
N GLN A 490 32.00 -37.25 37.69
CA GLN A 490 31.96 -35.84 38.08
C GLN A 490 32.80 -34.96 37.14
N PRO A 491 32.45 -33.67 36.94
CA PRO A 491 33.43 -32.67 36.52
C PRO A 491 33.64 -31.57 37.57
N ASP A 492 34.92 -31.30 37.84
CA ASP A 492 35.45 -30.17 38.61
C ASP A 492 35.26 -28.82 37.88
N ALA A 493 35.05 -27.76 38.67
CA ALA A 493 35.21 -26.36 38.27
C ALA A 493 36.70 -25.96 38.19
N PRO A 494 37.10 -24.88 37.47
CA PRO A 494 37.23 -23.59 38.19
C PRO A 494 37.13 -22.27 37.39
N ALA A 495 36.74 -21.23 38.14
CA ALA A 495 37.34 -19.87 38.27
C ALA A 495 37.29 -18.79 37.16
N ALA A 496 37.36 -17.55 37.65
CA ALA A 496 36.89 -16.30 37.04
C ALA A 496 38.00 -15.23 36.88
N ARG A 497 37.72 -14.25 35.97
CA ARG A 497 38.15 -12.81 35.90
C ARG A 497 39.64 -12.50 35.56
N PRO A 498 40.04 -11.25 35.20
CA PRO A 498 39.32 -9.94 35.11
C PRO A 498 39.63 -9.05 33.86
N ALA A 499 39.12 -7.80 33.88
CA ALA A 499 39.17 -6.73 32.88
C ALA A 499 40.41 -5.78 32.91
N ALA A 500 40.60 -4.99 31.84
CA ALA A 500 41.29 -3.68 31.72
C ALA A 500 40.96 -3.09 30.32
N GLY A 501 40.83 -1.79 29.98
CA GLY A 501 41.10 -0.50 30.62
C GLY A 501 42.01 0.39 29.74
N SER A 502 41.51 1.49 29.15
CA SER A 502 42.18 2.74 28.64
C SER A 502 41.40 3.33 27.42
N GLY A 503 41.22 4.62 27.13
CA GLY A 503 41.62 5.93 27.70
C GLY A 503 41.82 6.98 26.57
N THR A 504 40.95 8.02 26.47
CA THR A 504 41.10 9.46 26.03
C THR A 504 42.13 9.87 24.93
N ALA A 505 41.98 10.88 24.04
CA ALA A 505 41.01 11.93 23.59
C ALA A 505 41.66 12.66 22.35
N PRO A 506 41.36 13.93 22.01
CA PRO A 506 40.42 14.49 21.02
C PRO A 506 41.06 15.07 19.73
N ASP A 507 40.26 15.42 18.71
CA ASP A 507 40.66 16.38 17.65
C ASP A 507 39.47 17.22 17.15
N ASP A 508 39.81 18.46 16.78
CA ASP A 508 38.99 19.65 16.58
C ASP A 508 38.78 19.96 15.07
N ALA A 509 37.85 20.89 14.77
CA ALA A 509 37.58 21.58 13.49
C ALA A 509 36.41 21.12 12.58
N GLY A 510 35.27 21.82 12.73
CA GLY A 510 34.72 22.75 11.72
C GLY A 510 33.69 22.24 10.69
N ASP A 511 32.40 22.51 10.92
CA ASP A 511 31.60 23.38 10.03
C ASP A 511 30.30 23.86 10.71
N ASP A 512 29.94 25.12 10.48
CA ASP A 512 28.81 25.86 11.08
C ASP A 512 27.46 25.38 10.48
N ALA A 513 26.90 24.30 11.02
CA ALA A 513 25.48 23.95 10.80
C ALA A 513 24.66 24.24 12.06
N ARG A 514 23.74 25.18 11.91
CA ARG A 514 22.79 25.71 12.90
C ARG A 514 22.21 24.59 13.76
N ARG A 515 22.59 24.56 15.05
CA ARG A 515 21.82 23.85 16.08
C ARG A 515 20.70 24.78 16.52
N ASP A 516 19.52 24.59 15.96
CA ASP A 516 18.28 25.09 16.54
C ASP A 516 18.16 24.50 17.95
N ASP A 517 18.02 25.38 18.94
CA ASP A 517 17.97 25.05 20.36
C ASP A 517 16.71 24.19 20.64
N ASP A 518 16.91 22.88 20.79
CA ASP A 518 16.25 21.95 21.74
C ASP A 518 14.71 21.80 21.80
N ASP A 519 14.07 21.54 20.65
CA ASP A 519 12.74 20.90 20.55
C ASP A 519 12.86 19.60 19.72
N GLY A 520 13.77 18.72 20.12
CA GLY A 520 14.00 17.44 19.44
C GLY A 520 12.77 16.55 19.51
N LEU A 521 12.43 15.88 18.40
CA LEU A 521 11.54 14.72 18.44
C LEU A 521 12.10 13.74 19.48
N VAL A 522 11.35 13.49 20.55
CA VAL A 522 11.71 12.51 21.59
C VAL A 522 11.15 11.15 21.16
N PRO A 523 11.86 10.02 21.39
CA PRO A 523 11.30 8.68 21.14
C PRO A 523 9.92 8.54 21.79
N GLY A 524 8.90 8.26 20.97
CA GLY A 524 7.49 8.28 21.35
C GLY A 524 6.65 9.28 20.55
N ASP A 525 7.14 10.51 20.34
CA ASP A 525 6.42 11.57 19.58
C ASP A 525 6.24 11.22 18.08
N GLU A 526 7.01 10.25 17.59
CA GLU A 526 7.04 9.77 16.20
C GLU A 526 6.01 8.68 15.91
N GLU A 527 5.54 7.96 16.93
CA GLU A 527 4.68 6.77 16.76
C GLU A 527 3.27 7.02 17.33
N ASP A 528 3.17 7.51 18.57
CA ASP A 528 1.90 7.77 19.26
C ASP A 528 1.92 9.05 20.12
N GLU A 529 0.78 9.76 20.16
CA GLU A 529 0.64 10.91 21.04
C GLU A 529 0.53 10.47 22.50
N PRO A 530 1.26 11.08 23.46
CA PRO A 530 1.15 10.71 24.86
C PRO A 530 -0.27 10.96 25.38
N GLU A 531 -0.83 9.97 26.08
CA GLU A 531 -2.15 10.07 26.70
C GLU A 531 -2.21 11.29 27.64
N GLY A 532 -3.21 12.16 27.44
CA GLY A 532 -3.39 13.38 28.24
C GLY A 532 -2.63 14.63 27.75
N ALA A 533 -2.08 14.63 26.53
CA ALA A 533 -1.46 15.82 25.94
C ALA A 533 -2.43 17.03 25.92
N VAL A 534 -1.89 18.23 26.23
CA VAL A 534 -2.64 19.50 26.27
C VAL A 534 -3.34 19.80 24.94
N PHE A 535 -2.72 19.42 23.81
CA PHE A 535 -3.30 19.54 22.48
C PHE A 535 -2.87 18.34 21.62
N PRO A 536 -3.82 17.46 21.22
CA PRO A 536 -3.53 16.25 20.45
C PRO A 536 -3.43 16.56 18.94
N ALA A 537 -2.45 17.38 18.57
CA ALA A 537 -2.22 17.87 17.22
C ALA A 537 -2.11 16.75 16.17
N LEU A 538 -1.32 15.72 16.46
CA LEU A 538 -1.06 14.61 15.55
C LEU A 538 -2.34 13.81 15.34
N ARG A 539 -3.05 13.41 16.41
CA ARG A 539 -4.32 12.68 16.29
C ARG A 539 -5.35 13.47 15.48
N ILE A 540 -5.48 14.78 15.73
CA ILE A 540 -6.38 15.63 14.96
C ILE A 540 -6.00 15.65 13.47
N LEU A 541 -4.70 15.71 13.15
CA LEU A 541 -4.21 15.65 11.78
C LEU A 541 -4.54 14.29 11.14
N LYS A 542 -4.27 13.16 11.83
CA LYS A 542 -4.59 11.80 11.36
C LYS A 542 -6.09 11.68 11.07
N ASP A 543 -6.93 12.11 12.00
CA ASP A 543 -8.39 12.06 11.89
C ASP A 543 -8.92 12.95 10.76
N ALA A 544 -8.38 14.16 10.62
CA ALA A 544 -8.77 15.10 9.57
C ALA A 544 -8.49 14.53 8.19
N VAL A 545 -7.29 13.94 8.00
CA VAL A 545 -6.91 13.27 6.77
C VAL A 545 -7.78 12.04 6.54
N GLY A 546 -7.92 11.15 7.53
CA GLY A 546 -8.70 9.91 7.41
C GLY A 546 -10.18 10.10 7.06
N ARG A 547 -10.78 11.25 7.42
CA ARG A 547 -12.19 11.57 7.10
C ARG A 547 -12.39 12.15 5.69
N SER A 548 -11.33 12.40 4.94
CA SER A 548 -11.42 13.00 3.60
C SER A 548 -12.10 12.07 2.60
N LYS A 549 -13.10 12.58 1.88
CA LYS A 549 -13.83 11.85 0.82
C LYS A 549 -12.99 11.52 -0.42
N MET A 550 -11.75 12.02 -0.51
CA MET A 550 -10.89 11.87 -1.69
C MET A 550 -9.90 10.70 -1.58
N HIS A 551 -10.15 9.73 -0.68
CA HIS A 551 -9.28 8.57 -0.41
C HIS A 551 -7.79 8.97 -0.35
N PRO A 552 -7.39 9.80 0.64
CA PRO A 552 -6.02 10.30 0.70
C PRO A 552 -5.02 9.16 0.89
N ILE A 553 -3.83 9.34 0.34
CA ILE A 553 -2.65 8.54 0.70
C ILE A 553 -2.00 9.24 1.90
N PRO A 554 -2.19 8.74 3.13
CA PRO A 554 -1.70 9.42 4.33
C PRO A 554 -0.17 9.46 4.40
N VAL A 555 0.50 8.47 3.80
CA VAL A 555 1.95 8.27 3.86
C VAL A 555 2.44 7.85 2.48
N ILE A 556 3.49 8.49 1.97
CA ILE A 556 4.28 7.89 0.88
C ILE A 556 5.19 6.82 1.47
N ARG A 557 5.13 5.61 0.90
CA ARG A 557 5.89 4.47 1.41
C ARG A 557 7.38 4.70 1.22
N SER A 558 8.20 4.15 2.11
CA SER A 558 9.65 4.37 2.08
C SER A 558 10.28 3.96 0.75
N GLU A 559 9.82 2.86 0.15
CA GLU A 559 10.26 2.43 -1.18
C GLU A 559 9.91 3.43 -2.30
N GLU A 560 8.79 4.16 -2.19
CA GLU A 560 8.38 5.15 -3.18
C GLU A 560 9.10 6.49 -3.01
N ARG A 561 9.80 6.74 -1.89
CA ARG A 561 10.40 8.07 -1.61
C ARG A 561 11.53 8.44 -2.56
N GLU A 562 12.18 7.45 -3.14
CA GLU A 562 13.25 7.61 -4.13
C GLU A 562 12.72 7.69 -5.57
N ASP A 563 11.40 7.52 -5.75
CA ASP A 563 10.73 7.50 -7.06
C ASP A 563 9.72 8.64 -7.20
N GLY A 564 9.35 8.96 -8.45
CA GLY A 564 8.33 9.97 -8.72
C GLY A 564 8.79 11.41 -8.39
N PRO A 565 7.90 12.28 -7.85
CA PRO A 565 8.25 13.68 -7.61
C PRO A 565 8.97 13.92 -6.29
N TRP A 566 9.04 12.95 -5.39
CA TRP A 566 9.52 13.20 -4.02
C TRP A 566 11.00 13.58 -3.96
N PRO A 567 11.91 13.00 -4.76
CA PRO A 567 13.29 13.46 -4.87
C PRO A 567 13.42 14.89 -5.43
N LEU A 568 12.43 15.34 -6.22
CA LEU A 568 12.38 16.70 -6.76
C LEU A 568 11.95 17.71 -5.70
N ILE A 569 11.19 17.26 -4.69
CA ILE A 569 10.76 18.09 -3.59
C ILE A 569 11.92 18.24 -2.63
N SER A 570 12.35 19.47 -2.40
CA SER A 570 13.43 19.84 -1.45
C SER A 570 12.94 20.91 -0.47
N GLU A 571 13.65 21.08 0.66
CA GLU A 571 13.37 22.19 1.60
C GLU A 571 13.50 23.58 0.93
N ASP A 572 14.25 23.63 -0.16
CA ASP A 572 14.47 24.85 -0.93
C ASP A 572 13.23 25.27 -1.73
N MET A 573 12.23 24.38 -1.87
CA MET A 573 10.95 24.68 -2.50
C MET A 573 9.99 25.56 -1.66
N ALA A 574 10.40 25.93 -0.45
CA ALA A 574 9.59 26.73 0.48
C ALA A 574 9.31 28.16 -0.01
N GLY A 575 10.21 28.75 -0.81
CA GLY A 575 10.06 30.10 -1.36
C GLY A 575 9.98 31.20 -0.31
N GLU A 576 10.47 30.95 0.90
CA GLU A 576 10.48 31.94 1.99
C GLU A 576 11.22 33.20 1.55
N PRO A 577 10.66 34.40 1.75
CA PRO A 577 11.35 35.63 1.44
C PRO A 577 12.53 35.84 2.38
N SER A 578 13.67 36.21 1.82
CA SER A 578 14.77 36.84 2.54
C SER A 578 15.22 38.01 1.69
N TRP A 579 14.79 39.20 2.10
CA TRP A 579 15.00 40.40 1.32
C TRP A 579 15.16 41.61 2.22
N VAL A 580 16.07 42.48 1.81
CA VAL A 580 16.29 43.80 2.37
C VAL A 580 16.21 44.79 1.22
N HIS A 581 15.55 45.92 1.46
CA HIS A 581 15.39 46.98 0.48
C HIS A 581 16.75 47.36 -0.12
N PRO A 582 16.87 47.55 -1.45
CA PRO A 582 18.16 47.80 -2.12
C PRO A 582 18.95 48.98 -1.54
N ASP A 583 18.25 50.03 -1.12
CA ASP A 583 18.87 51.22 -0.49
C ASP A 583 19.28 51.02 0.98
N VAL A 584 18.87 49.91 1.64
CA VAL A 584 19.18 49.65 3.05
C VAL A 584 20.37 48.70 3.15
N THR A 585 21.37 49.09 3.93
CA THR A 585 22.54 48.23 4.15
C THR A 585 22.23 47.22 5.25
N SER A 586 22.52 45.95 5.01
CA SER A 586 22.39 44.88 6.00
C SER A 586 23.76 44.28 6.28
N SER A 587 24.17 44.23 7.55
CA SER A 587 25.44 43.63 7.97
C SER A 587 25.25 42.71 9.19
N ARG A 588 26.04 41.65 9.29
CA ARG A 588 26.00 40.71 10.42
C ARG A 588 27.03 41.13 11.47
N VAL A 589 26.55 41.56 12.64
CA VAL A 589 27.38 42.05 13.74
C VAL A 589 27.35 41.08 14.91
N ALA A 590 28.49 40.90 15.58
CA ALA A 590 28.56 40.08 16.79
C ALA A 590 27.79 40.73 17.94
N HIS A 591 26.92 39.96 18.57
CA HIS A 591 26.14 40.35 19.74
C HIS A 591 26.33 39.29 20.83
N ILE A 592 26.47 39.73 22.08
CA ILE A 592 26.57 38.83 23.23
C ILE A 592 25.22 38.90 23.93
N ARG A 593 24.50 37.77 23.96
CA ARG A 593 23.24 37.64 24.70
C ARG A 593 23.49 37.81 26.20
N ASP A 594 22.45 38.13 26.96
CA ASP A 594 22.52 38.29 28.43
C ASP A 594 23.04 37.02 29.14
N ASN A 595 22.86 35.85 28.52
CA ASN A 595 23.38 34.56 29.00
C ASN A 595 24.85 34.28 28.59
N GLY A 596 25.56 35.25 28.01
CA GLY A 596 26.95 35.15 27.57
C GLY A 596 27.15 34.46 26.21
N LYS A 597 26.10 33.92 25.57
CA LYS A 597 26.19 33.26 24.25
C LYS A 597 26.45 34.33 23.17
N ARG A 598 27.55 34.19 22.42
CA ARG A 598 27.83 35.01 21.22
C ARG A 598 26.92 34.57 20.09
N VAL A 599 26.12 35.50 19.56
CA VAL A 599 25.27 35.33 18.39
C VAL A 599 25.59 36.40 17.35
N ARG A 600 25.30 36.15 16.07
CA ARG A 600 25.42 37.18 15.02
C ARG A 600 24.03 37.75 14.74
N ARG A 601 23.87 39.07 14.83
CA ARG A 601 22.61 39.78 14.56
C ARG A 601 22.73 40.65 13.32
N ASP A 602 21.61 40.84 12.64
CA ASP A 602 21.55 41.75 11.50
C ASP A 602 21.41 43.18 12.01
N GLN A 603 22.35 44.02 11.61
CA GLN A 603 22.26 45.46 11.70
C GLN A 603 21.73 45.97 10.35
N LEU A 604 20.61 46.69 10.40
CA LEU A 604 20.01 47.36 9.26
C LEU A 604 20.27 48.85 9.36
N ASP A 605 21.06 49.38 8.42
CA ASP A 605 21.36 50.79 8.33
C ASP A 605 20.46 51.42 7.25
N VAL A 606 19.40 52.10 7.72
CA VAL A 606 18.44 52.80 6.88
C VAL A 606 18.98 54.19 6.53
N PRO A 607 19.14 54.54 5.24
CA PRO A 607 19.72 55.82 4.86
C PRO A 607 18.76 56.99 5.11
N ALA A 608 19.32 58.20 5.20
CA ALA A 608 18.56 59.43 5.43
C ALA A 608 17.49 59.72 4.34
N SER A 609 17.59 59.10 3.16
CA SER A 609 16.57 59.17 2.10
C SER A 609 15.21 58.56 2.50
N PHE A 610 15.15 57.85 3.63
CA PHE A 610 13.90 57.37 4.21
C PHE A 610 13.14 58.45 5.02
N GLY A 611 13.77 59.61 5.27
CA GLY A 611 13.18 60.70 6.05
C GLY A 611 13.04 60.36 7.53
N ASP A 612 12.23 61.14 8.25
CA ASP A 612 11.93 60.88 9.67
C ASP A 612 10.94 59.72 9.80
N GLY A 613 11.24 58.78 10.70
CA GLY A 613 10.41 57.60 10.93
C GLY A 613 11.06 56.63 11.89
N VAL A 614 10.36 55.53 12.13
CA VAL A 614 10.82 54.41 12.97
C VAL A 614 10.61 53.10 12.23
N MET A 615 11.35 52.07 12.64
CA MET A 615 11.12 50.73 12.12
C MET A 615 9.91 50.11 12.84
N CYS A 616 8.91 49.69 12.09
CA CYS A 616 7.78 48.90 12.57
C CYS A 616 8.02 47.44 12.21
N LEU A 617 8.41 46.64 13.20
CA LEU A 617 8.49 45.19 13.07
C LEU A 617 7.09 44.59 13.23
N ILE A 618 6.69 43.83 12.22
CA ILE A 618 5.47 43.04 12.17
C ILE A 618 5.86 41.57 12.32
N ASP A 619 5.30 40.92 13.34
CA ASP A 619 5.42 39.48 13.61
C ASP A 619 4.05 38.81 13.51
N ARG A 620 3.85 37.95 12.52
CA ARG A 620 2.57 37.30 12.24
C ARG A 620 2.35 36.07 13.12
N ASN A 621 1.23 36.07 13.83
CA ASN A 621 0.86 34.96 14.69
C ASN A 621 0.38 33.74 13.89
N GLY A 622 1.08 32.61 14.06
CA GLY A 622 0.64 31.30 13.61
C GLY A 622 0.48 31.23 12.09
N SER A 623 1.52 31.61 11.35
CA SER A 623 1.53 31.56 9.88
C SER A 623 1.27 30.16 9.32
N TYR A 624 1.94 29.11 9.81
CA TYR A 624 1.71 27.74 9.33
C TYR A 624 0.29 27.22 9.64
N PRO A 625 -0.23 27.30 10.88
CA PRO A 625 -1.62 26.91 11.15
C PRO A 625 -2.63 27.72 10.33
N SER A 626 -2.37 29.02 10.12
CA SER A 626 -3.23 29.85 9.26
C SER A 626 -3.29 29.30 7.84
N ALA A 627 -2.16 28.87 7.25
CA ALA A 627 -2.09 28.29 5.91
C ALA A 627 -2.97 27.03 5.75
N CYS A 628 -3.05 26.19 6.79
CA CYS A 628 -3.90 25.00 6.82
C CYS A 628 -5.41 25.26 6.57
N SER A 629 -5.87 26.51 6.63
CA SER A 629 -7.28 26.85 6.39
C SER A 629 -7.75 26.63 4.94
N ALA A 630 -6.83 26.74 3.98
CA ALA A 630 -7.16 26.68 2.55
C ALA A 630 -5.97 26.29 1.64
N VAL A 631 -4.90 25.72 2.20
CA VAL A 631 -3.76 25.27 1.39
C VAL A 631 -4.22 24.24 0.34
N PRO A 632 -3.93 24.45 -0.96
CA PRO A 632 -4.30 23.51 -2.01
C PRO A 632 -3.35 22.32 -2.01
N LEU A 633 -3.87 21.14 -1.68
CA LEU A 633 -3.10 19.90 -1.58
C LEU A 633 -3.67 18.82 -2.48
N ALA A 634 -2.82 17.92 -2.99
CA ALA A 634 -3.28 16.66 -3.57
C ALA A 634 -3.36 15.60 -2.46
N PRO A 635 -4.56 15.10 -2.09
CA PRO A 635 -4.68 14.06 -1.09
C PRO A 635 -4.14 12.71 -1.60
N ASN A 636 -4.27 12.44 -2.90
CA ASN A 636 -3.81 11.23 -3.59
C ASN A 636 -2.32 11.32 -4.01
N LYS A 637 -1.81 10.24 -4.65
CA LYS A 637 -0.46 10.21 -5.26
C LYS A 637 -0.37 11.29 -6.33
N LEU A 638 0.75 12.03 -6.35
CA LEU A 638 1.08 12.91 -7.46
C LEU A 638 1.49 12.04 -8.66
N LEU A 639 0.85 12.27 -9.80
CA LEU A 639 1.17 11.59 -11.05
C LEU A 639 1.95 12.54 -11.95
N HIS A 640 2.88 12.00 -12.73
CA HIS A 640 3.59 12.79 -13.73
C HIS A 640 2.60 13.20 -14.81
N THR A 641 2.33 14.51 -14.89
CA THR A 641 1.40 15.06 -15.87
C THR A 641 2.11 15.78 -17.03
N GLY A 642 3.43 15.92 -16.96
CA GLY A 642 4.23 16.51 -18.02
C GLY A 642 4.04 18.03 -18.15
N PRO A 643 4.44 18.64 -19.28
CA PRO A 643 4.18 20.03 -19.58
C PRO A 643 2.69 20.33 -19.67
N LEU A 644 2.29 21.54 -19.27
CA LEU A 644 0.89 21.99 -19.30
C LEU A 644 0.77 23.33 -20.03
N ASP A 645 -0.24 23.46 -20.89
CA ASP A 645 -0.53 24.73 -21.60
C ASP A 645 -1.02 25.83 -20.64
N ALA A 646 -1.68 25.45 -19.55
CA ALA A 646 -2.20 26.35 -18.53
C ALA A 646 -2.35 25.64 -17.18
N PHE A 647 -2.38 26.43 -16.11
CA PHE A 647 -2.62 25.93 -14.77
C PHE A 647 -4.08 25.46 -14.57
N ASP A 648 -4.26 24.18 -14.24
CA ASP A 648 -5.56 23.62 -13.86
C ASP A 648 -5.82 23.81 -12.36
N LYS A 649 -6.80 24.67 -12.05
CA LYS A 649 -7.23 24.97 -10.66
C LYS A 649 -7.84 23.77 -9.93
N THR A 650 -8.25 22.73 -10.65
CA THR A 650 -8.77 21.49 -10.09
C THR A 650 -7.67 20.52 -9.65
N GLN A 651 -6.42 20.81 -9.99
CA GLN A 651 -5.24 20.03 -9.63
C GLN A 651 -4.35 20.78 -8.63
N ALA A 652 -3.57 20.01 -7.89
CA ALA A 652 -2.54 20.48 -6.97
C ALA A 652 -1.32 19.56 -7.06
N GLY A 653 -0.14 20.11 -6.80
CA GLY A 653 1.14 19.42 -6.87
C GLY A 653 2.31 20.38 -7.04
N ILE A 654 3.32 19.93 -7.77
CA ILE A 654 4.54 20.68 -8.09
C ILE A 654 4.68 20.89 -9.60
N TYR A 655 5.34 21.96 -9.98
CA TYR A 655 5.44 22.44 -11.35
C TYR A 655 6.81 23.03 -11.61
N LEU A 656 7.42 22.69 -12.75
CA LEU A 656 8.65 23.31 -13.23
C LEU A 656 8.29 24.49 -14.11
N ILE A 657 8.72 25.68 -13.71
CA ILE A 657 8.38 26.93 -14.41
C ILE A 657 9.62 27.77 -14.70
N GLY A 658 9.57 28.57 -15.77
CA GLY A 658 10.51 29.68 -15.94
C GLY A 658 10.27 30.79 -14.91
N ILE A 659 11.33 31.44 -14.44
CA ILE A 659 11.22 32.58 -13.51
C ILE A 659 10.66 33.80 -14.27
N PRO A 660 9.48 34.32 -13.89
CA PRO A 660 8.92 35.50 -14.56
C PRO A 660 9.71 36.77 -14.21
N GLU A 661 9.74 37.74 -15.13
CA GLU A 661 10.34 39.04 -14.83
C GLU A 661 9.56 39.78 -13.73
N TRP A 662 10.28 40.45 -12.83
CA TRP A 662 9.72 41.20 -11.72
C TRP A 662 10.34 42.59 -11.60
N ASN A 663 9.53 43.62 -11.87
CA ASN A 663 10.00 45.01 -12.00
C ASN A 663 9.65 45.90 -10.80
N HIS A 664 9.54 45.33 -9.60
CA HIS A 664 9.25 46.08 -8.37
C HIS A 664 10.48 46.06 -7.44
N PRO A 665 11.37 47.08 -7.47
CA PRO A 665 12.59 47.09 -6.68
C PRO A 665 12.36 47.30 -5.18
N ASP A 666 11.16 47.74 -4.79
CA ASP A 666 10.68 47.98 -3.44
C ASP A 666 10.00 46.74 -2.82
N MET A 667 9.95 45.62 -3.55
CA MET A 667 9.36 44.37 -3.10
C MET A 667 10.20 43.18 -3.58
N PRO A 668 10.44 42.14 -2.74
CA PRO A 668 11.07 40.92 -3.23
C PRO A 668 10.24 40.26 -4.34
N HIS A 669 10.92 39.49 -5.18
CA HIS A 669 10.28 38.62 -6.17
C HIS A 669 9.19 37.75 -5.49
N PRO A 670 8.02 37.52 -6.11
CA PRO A 670 6.92 36.76 -5.51
C PRO A 670 7.28 35.31 -5.15
N LEU A 671 8.27 34.73 -5.82
CA LEU A 671 8.82 33.40 -5.52
C LEU A 671 9.87 33.39 -4.38
N GLY A 672 10.17 34.53 -3.76
CA GLY A 672 11.15 34.62 -2.68
C GLY A 672 12.51 34.04 -3.08
N ARG A 673 13.11 33.24 -2.19
CA ARG A 673 14.46 32.66 -2.41
C ARG A 673 14.55 31.55 -3.47
N LEU A 674 13.43 31.13 -4.07
CA LEU A 674 13.47 30.15 -5.15
C LEU A 674 14.31 30.65 -6.33
N ILE A 675 14.26 31.96 -6.61
CA ILE A 675 14.97 32.55 -7.74
C ILE A 675 16.49 32.54 -7.58
N ASP A 676 16.99 32.34 -6.36
CA ASP A 676 18.42 32.29 -6.07
C ASP A 676 19.05 30.96 -6.52
N ARG A 677 18.22 29.97 -6.89
CA ARG A 677 18.62 28.58 -7.17
C ARG A 677 17.90 28.01 -8.40
N PRO A 678 18.00 28.64 -9.58
CA PRO A 678 17.47 28.06 -10.79
C PRO A 678 18.25 26.80 -11.20
N ASP A 679 17.62 25.96 -12.00
CA ASP A 679 18.33 24.93 -12.76
C ASP A 679 19.20 25.54 -13.88
N ASP A 680 19.92 24.70 -14.60
CA ASP A 680 20.83 25.10 -15.69
C ASP A 680 20.10 25.86 -16.82
N GLU A 681 18.77 25.77 -16.91
CA GLU A 681 17.94 26.44 -17.91
C GLU A 681 17.21 27.69 -17.35
N GLY A 682 17.50 28.10 -16.11
CA GLY A 682 16.84 29.26 -15.50
C GLY A 682 15.43 28.99 -14.95
N ARG A 683 15.09 27.71 -14.72
CA ARG A 683 13.76 27.26 -14.26
C ARG A 683 13.80 26.86 -12.79
N VAL A 684 12.64 26.84 -12.15
CA VAL A 684 12.50 26.48 -10.74
C VAL A 684 11.28 25.59 -10.52
N TRP A 685 11.43 24.60 -9.63
CA TRP A 685 10.30 23.83 -9.14
C TRP A 685 9.53 24.63 -8.10
N VAL A 686 8.22 24.76 -8.30
CA VAL A 686 7.32 25.48 -7.41
C VAL A 686 6.10 24.63 -7.04
N THR A 687 5.49 24.97 -5.91
CA THR A 687 4.23 24.36 -5.47
C THR A 687 3.00 25.14 -5.94
N THR A 688 1.83 24.52 -5.85
CA THR A 688 0.53 25.10 -6.27
C THR A 688 0.24 26.53 -5.74
N PRO A 689 0.54 26.87 -4.47
CA PRO A 689 0.36 28.25 -3.97
C PRO A 689 1.11 29.31 -4.77
N HIS A 690 2.34 29.01 -5.21
CA HIS A 690 3.16 29.92 -6.00
C HIS A 690 2.53 30.19 -7.38
N ILE A 691 2.11 29.15 -8.09
CA ILE A 691 1.42 29.34 -9.39
C ILE A 691 0.14 30.15 -9.21
N LYS A 692 -0.68 29.85 -8.19
CA LYS A 692 -1.89 30.64 -7.90
C LYS A 692 -1.58 32.11 -7.63
N GLN A 693 -0.47 32.41 -6.97
CA GLN A 693 0.00 33.78 -6.75
C GLN A 693 0.40 34.46 -8.06
N LEU A 694 1.19 33.79 -8.89
CA LEU A 694 1.64 34.33 -10.19
C LEU A 694 0.45 34.58 -11.12
N GLU A 695 -0.47 33.62 -11.23
CA GLU A 695 -1.74 33.77 -11.97
C GLU A 695 -2.58 34.96 -11.49
N ARG A 696 -2.58 35.22 -10.18
CA ARG A 696 -3.25 36.39 -9.62
C ARG A 696 -2.52 37.67 -10.01
N LEU A 697 -1.19 37.70 -9.95
CA LEU A 697 -0.40 38.87 -10.34
C LEU A 697 -0.52 39.19 -11.84
N VAL A 698 -0.62 38.16 -12.70
CA VAL A 698 -0.92 38.35 -14.13
C VAL A 698 -2.31 38.97 -14.29
N ARG A 699 -3.33 38.43 -13.61
CA ARG A 699 -4.70 38.96 -13.66
C ARG A 699 -4.79 40.41 -13.17
N ASP A 700 -4.05 40.74 -12.13
CA ASP A 700 -4.02 42.07 -11.52
C ASP A 700 -3.09 43.03 -12.30
N GLY A 701 -2.44 42.58 -13.37
CA GLY A 701 -1.61 43.39 -14.26
C GLY A 701 -0.20 43.69 -13.75
N HIS A 702 0.28 42.96 -12.74
CA HIS A 702 1.63 43.08 -12.18
C HIS A 702 2.66 42.19 -12.90
N LEU A 703 2.20 41.20 -13.67
CA LEU A 703 3.01 40.37 -14.54
C LEU A 703 2.47 40.43 -15.98
N THR A 704 3.37 40.40 -16.96
CA THR A 704 3.03 40.66 -18.38
C THR A 704 2.42 39.46 -19.10
N ALA A 705 2.73 38.24 -18.67
CA ALA A 705 2.31 37.00 -19.32
C ALA A 705 2.07 35.87 -18.31
N PRO A 706 1.18 34.91 -18.64
CA PRO A 706 1.04 33.69 -17.86
C PRO A 706 2.35 32.90 -17.86
N VAL A 707 2.56 32.17 -16.77
CA VAL A 707 3.78 31.39 -16.56
C VAL A 707 3.72 30.13 -17.43
N THR A 708 4.82 29.81 -18.09
CA THR A 708 4.95 28.55 -18.86
C THR A 708 5.29 27.40 -17.91
N ILE A 709 4.51 26.31 -17.99
CA ILE A 709 4.72 25.09 -17.19
C ILE A 709 5.46 24.07 -18.07
N HIS A 710 6.73 23.88 -17.80
CA HIS A 710 7.61 22.99 -18.57
C HIS A 710 7.47 21.51 -18.17
N ASP A 711 7.15 21.26 -16.91
CA ASP A 711 6.87 19.92 -16.40
C ASP A 711 6.00 20.02 -15.14
N SER A 712 5.32 18.93 -14.77
CA SER A 712 4.43 18.94 -13.62
C SER A 712 4.15 17.54 -13.07
N TRP A 713 3.94 17.50 -11.75
CA TRP A 713 3.44 16.33 -11.04
C TRP A 713 2.23 16.74 -10.22
N THR A 714 1.05 16.24 -10.60
CA THR A 714 -0.21 16.75 -10.06
C THR A 714 -1.19 15.66 -9.66
N GLY A 715 -2.12 16.04 -8.80
CA GLY A 715 -3.24 15.23 -8.33
C GLY A 715 -4.42 16.13 -7.97
N LYS A 716 -5.57 15.54 -7.61
CA LYS A 716 -6.81 16.30 -7.46
C LYS A 716 -6.75 17.27 -6.29
N ALA A 717 -6.98 18.56 -6.53
CA ALA A 717 -6.86 19.60 -5.51
C ALA A 717 -7.89 19.44 -4.38
N ASN A 718 -7.43 19.64 -3.15
CA ASN A 718 -8.23 19.67 -1.94
C ASN A 718 -7.75 20.78 -1.00
N GLU A 719 -8.50 21.86 -0.90
CA GLU A 719 -8.25 22.95 0.06
C GLU A 719 -8.91 22.70 1.43
N SER A 720 -9.71 21.64 1.55
CA SER A 720 -10.45 21.31 2.77
C SER A 720 -9.75 20.30 3.67
N LEU A 721 -8.69 19.65 3.17
CA LEU A 721 -8.02 18.53 3.84
C LEU A 721 -7.58 18.87 5.28
N PHE A 722 -6.98 20.04 5.49
CA PHE A 722 -6.51 20.47 6.81
C PHE A 722 -7.45 21.43 7.54
N LYS A 723 -8.67 21.67 7.04
CA LYS A 723 -9.65 22.55 7.72
C LYS A 723 -10.01 22.08 9.14
N PRO A 724 -10.23 20.78 9.41
CA PRO A 724 -10.51 20.34 10.78
C PRO A 724 -9.33 20.57 11.72
N PHE A 725 -8.10 20.33 11.25
CA PHE A 725 -6.87 20.62 12.00
C PHE A 725 -6.73 22.12 12.28
N TYR A 726 -6.95 22.97 11.28
CA TYR A 726 -6.97 24.43 11.46
C TYR A 726 -8.00 24.88 12.51
N ALA A 727 -9.23 24.34 12.44
CA ALA A 727 -10.30 24.70 13.36
C ALA A 727 -9.92 24.35 14.82
N ALA A 728 -9.45 23.14 15.06
CA ALA A 728 -9.03 22.70 16.39
C ALA A 728 -7.81 23.47 16.90
N ALA A 729 -6.82 23.74 16.04
CA ALA A 729 -5.65 24.54 16.41
C ALA A 729 -6.04 25.99 16.76
N ARG A 730 -7.05 26.55 16.09
CA ARG A 730 -7.57 27.89 16.35
C ARG A 730 -8.33 27.96 17.67
N GLU A 731 -9.17 26.97 17.94
CA GLU A 731 -9.92 26.83 19.19
C GLU A 731 -8.95 26.70 20.37
N ALA A 732 -8.03 25.73 20.32
CA ALA A 732 -7.04 25.51 21.38
C ALA A 732 -6.16 26.75 21.62
N ARG A 733 -5.76 27.47 20.57
CA ARG A 733 -5.03 28.74 20.74
C ARG A 733 -5.85 29.77 21.50
N THR A 734 -7.12 29.92 21.15
CA THR A 734 -8.00 30.94 21.74
C THR A 734 -8.13 30.72 23.24
N GLU A 735 -8.25 29.46 23.67
CA GLU A 735 -8.31 29.08 25.08
C GLU A 735 -6.94 29.24 25.78
N LEU A 736 -5.88 28.68 25.20
CA LEU A 736 -4.58 28.59 25.85
C LEU A 736 -3.79 29.91 25.86
N VAL A 737 -4.05 30.82 24.92
CA VAL A 737 -3.47 32.18 24.95
C VAL A 737 -3.93 32.94 26.20
N GLN A 738 -5.16 32.70 26.67
CA GLN A 738 -5.67 33.34 27.88
C GLN A 738 -5.03 32.76 29.14
N VAL A 739 -4.75 31.46 29.14
CA VAL A 739 -4.08 30.76 30.25
C VAL A 739 -2.59 31.15 30.34
N GLY A 740 -1.91 31.25 29.21
CA GLY A 740 -0.48 31.55 29.14
C GLY A 740 0.41 30.45 29.75
N GLY A 741 1.70 30.75 29.93
CA GLY A 741 2.64 29.86 30.63
C GLY A 741 2.93 28.54 29.91
N GLU A 742 3.16 27.48 30.69
CA GLU A 742 3.55 26.15 30.21
C GLU A 742 2.51 25.47 29.30
N PRO A 743 1.19 25.53 29.56
CA PRO A 743 0.18 24.96 28.67
C PRO A 743 0.23 25.53 27.24
N TYR A 744 0.45 26.83 27.11
CA TYR A 744 0.55 27.48 25.81
C TYR A 744 1.84 27.11 25.07
N LYS A 745 2.96 26.95 25.79
CA LYS A 745 4.22 26.43 25.23
C LYS A 745 4.03 25.00 24.72
N ASN A 746 3.46 24.12 25.55
CA ASN A 746 3.19 22.73 25.17
C ASN A 746 2.31 22.62 23.91
N TYR A 747 1.28 23.46 23.80
CA TYR A 747 0.48 23.56 22.58
C TYR A 747 1.31 23.93 21.35
N LYS A 748 2.16 24.96 21.45
CA LYS A 748 3.04 25.38 20.34
C LYS A 748 4.00 24.26 19.94
N THR A 749 4.64 23.61 20.91
CA THR A 749 5.57 22.50 20.68
C THR A 749 4.86 21.34 19.97
N ARG A 750 3.68 20.92 20.44
CA ARG A 750 2.90 19.83 19.83
C ARG A 750 2.44 20.15 18.40
N LEU A 751 2.01 21.38 18.17
CA LEU A 751 1.64 21.87 16.84
C LEU A 751 2.85 21.83 15.89
N SER A 752 4.01 22.29 16.35
CA SER A 752 5.27 22.26 15.60
C SER A 752 5.71 20.83 15.28
N ILE A 753 5.65 19.91 16.25
CA ILE A 753 5.97 18.48 16.06
C ILE A 753 5.08 17.87 14.98
N ALA A 754 3.76 18.04 15.06
CA ALA A 754 2.82 17.45 14.09
C ALA A 754 3.10 17.90 12.66
N LEU A 755 3.41 19.19 12.47
CA LEU A 755 3.75 19.74 11.15
C LEU A 755 5.15 19.32 10.67
N ARG A 756 6.11 19.13 11.59
CA ARG A 756 7.45 18.60 11.27
C ARG A 756 7.40 17.15 10.85
N LEU A 757 6.50 16.35 11.39
CA LEU A 757 6.32 14.96 10.97
C LEU A 757 5.89 14.83 9.50
N LEU A 758 5.27 15.85 8.88
CA LEU A 758 5.01 15.81 7.42
C LEU A 758 6.30 15.62 6.60
N TRP A 759 7.43 16.12 7.10
CA TRP A 759 8.75 15.90 6.53
C TRP A 759 9.82 16.02 7.61
N PRO A 760 10.18 14.90 8.27
CA PRO A 760 11.21 14.91 9.30
C PRO A 760 12.58 15.17 8.67
N LYS A 761 13.36 16.08 9.27
CA LYS A 761 14.71 16.45 8.80
C LYS A 761 15.78 15.40 9.11
N ARG A 762 15.52 14.55 10.11
CA ARG A 762 16.46 13.52 10.58
C ARG A 762 16.12 12.19 9.89
N PRO A 763 17.06 11.54 9.19
CA PRO A 763 16.82 10.25 8.54
C PRO A 763 16.34 9.15 9.50
N GLU A 764 16.75 9.24 10.76
CA GLU A 764 16.38 8.28 11.82
C GLU A 764 14.94 8.47 12.32
N SER A 765 14.38 9.67 12.11
CA SER A 765 13.04 10.01 12.58
C SER A 765 11.97 9.38 11.71
N ARG A 766 11.09 8.61 12.35
CA ARG A 766 9.94 8.01 11.68
C ARG A 766 8.81 9.02 11.62
N SER A 767 8.11 9.04 10.49
CA SER A 767 6.90 9.83 10.33
C SER A 767 5.71 8.91 10.08
N PRO A 768 4.60 9.09 10.83
CA PRO A 768 3.36 8.40 10.55
C PRO A 768 2.59 9.01 9.36
N PHE A 769 3.04 10.15 8.80
CA PHE A 769 2.43 10.90 7.68
C PHE A 769 3.52 11.61 6.85
N TRP A 770 4.40 10.86 6.18
CA TRP A 770 5.46 11.46 5.34
C TRP A 770 4.87 11.98 4.02
N ARG A 771 4.75 13.30 3.89
CA ARG A 771 4.17 14.05 2.78
C ARG A 771 4.94 15.37 2.55
N PRO A 772 6.13 15.31 1.93
CA PRO A 772 6.96 16.49 1.70
C PRO A 772 6.26 17.53 0.82
N ASP A 773 5.43 17.09 -0.12
CA ASP A 773 4.58 17.95 -0.96
C ASP A 773 3.56 18.76 -0.15
N TRP A 774 2.96 18.15 0.87
CA TRP A 774 2.04 18.85 1.77
C TRP A 774 2.77 19.86 2.62
N ARG A 775 3.93 19.48 3.18
CA ARG A 775 4.77 20.39 3.96
C ARG A 775 5.16 21.60 3.12
N MET A 776 5.73 21.40 1.93
CA MET A 776 6.19 22.49 1.08
C MET A 776 5.05 23.37 0.57
N SER A 777 3.90 22.79 0.25
CA SER A 777 2.72 23.59 -0.12
C SER A 777 2.21 24.42 1.06
N MET A 778 2.28 23.92 2.28
CA MET A 778 1.89 24.69 3.47
C MET A 778 2.86 25.84 3.77
N VAL A 779 4.17 25.61 3.66
CA VAL A 779 5.17 26.67 3.82
C VAL A 779 4.98 27.73 2.73
N ALA A 780 4.86 27.31 1.47
CA ALA A 780 4.59 28.19 0.34
C ALA A 780 3.31 29.02 0.54
N GLU A 781 2.20 28.42 0.97
CA GLU A 781 0.95 29.13 1.24
C GLU A 781 1.12 30.18 2.35
N ALA A 782 1.93 29.89 3.39
CA ALA A 782 2.26 30.87 4.43
C ALA A 782 3.09 32.04 3.86
N SER A 783 4.15 31.74 3.10
CA SER A 783 4.99 32.72 2.37
C SER A 783 4.16 33.61 1.46
N VAL A 784 3.33 33.02 0.60
CA VAL A 784 2.44 33.71 -0.35
C VAL A 784 1.51 34.66 0.39
N ARG A 785 0.88 34.21 1.49
CA ARG A 785 -0.04 35.05 2.27
C ARG A 785 0.68 36.24 2.91
N HIS A 786 1.88 36.03 3.47
CA HIS A 786 2.67 37.10 4.07
C HIS A 786 3.13 38.11 3.02
N TRP A 787 3.70 37.62 1.92
CA TRP A 787 4.10 38.43 0.77
C TRP A 787 2.92 39.25 0.23
N THR A 788 1.74 38.65 0.11
CA THR A 788 0.54 39.33 -0.41
C THR A 788 0.12 40.51 0.47
N VAL A 789 0.16 40.36 1.79
CA VAL A 789 -0.22 41.43 2.72
C VAL A 789 0.83 42.54 2.72
N ALA A 790 2.10 42.18 2.65
CA ALA A 790 3.20 43.13 2.52
C ALA A 790 3.13 43.90 1.19
N PHE A 791 2.87 43.22 0.07
CA PHE A 791 2.73 43.86 -1.24
C PHE A 791 1.58 44.86 -1.26
N LYS A 792 0.44 44.53 -0.67
CA LYS A 792 -0.67 45.48 -0.50
C LYS A 792 -0.29 46.69 0.34
N ALA A 793 0.50 46.51 1.41
CA ALA A 793 0.98 47.63 2.21
C ALA A 793 1.88 48.57 1.38
N VAL A 794 2.76 47.99 0.55
CA VAL A 794 3.62 48.75 -0.37
C VAL A 794 2.78 49.51 -1.40
N GLN A 795 1.73 48.88 -1.94
CA GLN A 795 0.77 49.54 -2.84
C GLN A 795 -0.01 50.68 -2.17
N GLU A 796 -0.26 50.58 -0.86
CA GLU A 796 -0.85 51.66 -0.05
C GLU A 796 0.16 52.76 0.35
N GLY A 797 1.42 52.64 -0.09
CA GLY A 797 2.49 53.62 0.11
C GLY A 797 3.38 53.38 1.32
N HIS A 798 3.23 52.26 2.02
CA HIS A 798 4.15 51.89 3.11
C HIS A 798 5.49 51.42 2.56
N ARG A 799 6.59 51.84 3.18
CA ARG A 799 7.94 51.47 2.73
C ARG A 799 8.41 50.21 3.42
N LEU A 800 8.52 49.11 2.68
CA LEU A 800 9.08 47.86 3.18
C LEU A 800 10.60 47.97 3.25
N ILE A 801 11.17 47.69 4.42
CA ILE A 801 12.62 47.63 4.65
C ILE A 801 13.13 46.20 4.49
N ALA A 802 12.43 45.24 5.06
CA ALA A 802 12.84 43.84 4.99
C ALA A 802 11.63 42.90 5.09
N LEU A 803 11.73 41.77 4.41
CA LEU A 803 10.77 40.67 4.49
C LEU A 803 11.55 39.38 4.75
N ARG A 804 11.18 38.68 5.83
CA ARG A 804 11.95 37.54 6.34
C ARG A 804 11.02 36.41 6.73
N ASN A 805 11.37 35.20 6.32
CA ASN A 805 10.63 33.97 6.66
C ASN A 805 9.13 34.12 6.30
N VAL A 806 8.24 33.41 6.97
CA VAL A 806 6.80 33.40 6.69
C VAL A 806 5.98 34.37 7.54
N ASP A 807 6.62 35.11 8.46
CA ASP A 807 5.92 35.88 9.50
C ASP A 807 6.53 37.24 9.84
N ALA A 808 7.78 37.53 9.45
CA ALA A 808 8.43 38.78 9.79
C ALA A 808 8.45 39.78 8.62
N ALA A 809 7.97 41.00 8.86
CA ALA A 809 8.10 42.13 7.95
C ALA A 809 8.54 43.37 8.72
N ILE A 810 9.40 44.18 8.12
CA ILE A 810 9.88 45.42 8.71
C ILE A 810 9.48 46.55 7.77
N PHE A 811 8.68 47.48 8.26
CA PHE A 811 8.29 48.69 7.53
C PHE A 811 8.95 49.92 8.13
N TRP A 812 9.23 50.91 7.28
CA TRP A 812 9.52 52.26 7.73
C TRP A 812 8.21 53.03 7.82
N THR A 813 7.84 53.44 9.03
CA THR A 813 6.56 54.12 9.27
C THR A 813 6.73 55.32 10.20
N PRO A 814 5.77 56.26 10.21
CA PRO A 814 5.61 57.17 11.34
C PRO A 814 5.41 56.37 12.64
N GLN A 815 5.73 56.98 13.78
CA GLN A 815 5.52 56.38 15.08
C GLN A 815 4.04 56.00 15.28
N ASP A 816 3.79 54.85 15.90
CA ASP A 816 2.46 54.33 16.23
C ASP A 816 1.52 54.10 15.03
N THR A 817 2.04 54.07 13.80
CA THR A 817 1.26 53.90 12.57
C THR A 817 1.67 52.63 11.82
N PRO A 818 1.26 51.44 12.29
CA PRO A 818 1.55 50.20 11.57
C PRO A 818 0.74 50.15 10.26
N PRO A 819 1.17 49.37 9.25
CA PRO A 819 0.41 49.28 8.00
C PRO A 819 -0.99 48.71 8.22
N GLY A 820 -2.01 49.39 7.71
CA GLY A 820 -3.42 49.05 7.93
C GLY A 820 -3.85 47.71 7.33
N THR A 821 -3.07 47.17 6.39
CA THR A 821 -3.24 45.82 5.83
C THR A 821 -3.02 44.72 6.86
N TYR A 822 -2.25 44.99 7.92
CA TYR A 822 -2.02 44.06 9.02
C TYR A 822 -2.97 44.33 10.18
N ARG A 823 -3.70 43.29 10.61
CA ARG A 823 -4.57 43.38 11.78
C ARG A 823 -3.78 43.08 13.04
N ILE A 824 -3.70 44.05 13.93
CA ILE A 824 -3.04 43.88 15.24
C ILE A 824 -3.91 42.98 16.12
N GLY A 825 -3.29 41.98 16.73
CA GLY A 825 -3.98 41.08 17.65
C GLY A 825 -3.19 39.81 17.94
N THR A 826 -3.86 38.81 18.53
CA THR A 826 -3.26 37.55 18.99
C THR A 826 -3.80 36.32 18.25
N GLY A 827 -4.83 36.51 17.41
CA GLY A 827 -5.44 35.49 16.58
C GLY A 827 -4.57 35.05 15.40
N PHE A 828 -4.94 33.95 14.75
CA PHE A 828 -4.20 33.47 13.57
C PHE A 828 -4.29 34.44 12.40
N GLY A 829 -3.13 34.79 11.85
CA GLY A 829 -3.01 35.78 10.78
C GLY A 829 -3.11 37.22 11.24
N GLU A 830 -3.32 37.46 12.53
CA GLU A 830 -3.12 38.77 13.16
C GLU A 830 -1.64 38.91 13.54
N VAL A 831 -1.21 40.14 13.82
CA VAL A 831 0.21 40.44 14.05
C VAL A 831 0.46 41.12 15.38
N LYS A 832 1.68 40.96 15.88
CA LYS A 832 2.27 41.86 16.85
C LYS A 832 3.04 42.93 16.09
N ALA A 833 2.83 44.18 16.48
CA ALA A 833 3.60 45.31 15.96
C ALA A 833 4.53 45.81 17.06
N LYS A 834 5.81 46.01 16.75
CA LYS A 834 6.78 46.66 17.62
C LYS A 834 7.47 47.79 16.88
N PHE A 835 7.45 48.98 17.47
CA PHE A 835 8.20 50.13 16.99
C PHE A 835 9.60 50.13 17.61
N ILE A 836 10.61 50.31 16.78
CA ILE A 836 12.03 50.21 17.14
C ILE A 836 12.68 51.54 16.84
N GLN A 837 13.19 52.19 17.88
CA GLN A 837 13.86 53.47 17.78
C GLN A 837 15.30 53.30 17.31
N ARG A 838 15.90 54.40 16.86
CA ARG A 838 17.32 54.41 16.45
C ARG A 838 18.21 53.94 17.61
N GLY A 839 19.01 52.91 17.36
CA GLY A 839 19.93 52.32 18.34
C GLY A 839 19.29 51.27 19.25
N GLU A 840 17.97 51.02 19.14
CA GLU A 840 17.33 49.90 19.82
C GLU A 840 17.50 48.59 19.04
N PHE A 841 17.52 47.48 19.78
CA PHE A 841 17.60 46.16 19.19
C PHE A 841 16.21 45.64 18.81
N ILE A 842 16.15 44.97 17.66
CA ILE A 842 15.03 44.12 17.28
C ILE A 842 14.99 42.96 18.28
N PRO A 843 13.94 42.83 19.12
CA PRO A 843 13.84 41.70 20.03
C PRO A 843 13.60 40.42 19.22
N GLU A 844 14.19 39.32 19.68
CA GLU A 844 13.96 37.98 19.11
C GLU A 844 12.46 37.64 19.14
N GLY A 845 11.90 37.35 17.96
CA GLY A 845 11.02 36.19 17.80
C GLY A 845 11.91 34.95 17.63
N ASP A 846 11.37 33.74 17.75
CA ASP A 846 12.12 32.47 17.68
C ASP A 846 12.80 32.24 16.30
N ASP A 847 13.86 32.99 16.02
CA ASP A 847 14.93 32.79 15.03
C ASP A 847 16.17 33.64 15.41
#